data_AF-A0A423WYB5-F1
#
_entry.id   AF-A0A423WYB5-F1
#
_cell.length_a   1.000
_cell.length_b   1.000
_cell.length_c   1.000
_cell.angle_alpha   90.00
_cell.angle_beta   90.00
_cell.angle_gamma   90.00
#
_symmetry.space_group_name_H-M   'P 1'
#
loop_
_entity.id
_entity.type
_entity.pdbx_description
1 polymer ?
#
loop_
_entity_poly.entity_id
_entity_poly.type
_entity_poly.pdbx_seq_one_letter_code
_entity_poly.pdbx_strand_id
1 'polypeptide(L)'
;MDETSGADFNKLTMAQGEEVARRMIEAEYRQGIQVDDPRMTGLKTMGDNPELARRMMRTPQLDSHPRWEDQFDDLNGDEIDYLASQMLRGAVDDNDDDFGNDEIQEIVHDIVQDIIRENGGDEEEMLGLVRGRIEMAHHLLQATDGDLEVVRRIMERARQSWTHETSMDDLRGRLEGDWHDERERRCSVHGGKHYTHGIFRGRHPGEHLPEPITAAQVRAQARPRSERVWANAQHLQAIVERHEAALQRRWEKKSKVKRREMLQSAWASTDSPPLPPLPAEHRPGMRHMLHRCSGHVCRHDEHAPEQKRHLFMWPRLNMEDMCKTEPLLLLINARGRNSPAMFAFADLEPAHFGIVVGGIPSPPFLDKHSMVFTGRNNPGTYGELVSWEDDPEAYRRLHNGRDTSPGEGLWILEIQDRLYKFLVAMCKLVLHDIPLDNNDELLARPVEPVPTVPTANNINKNGTAATSLLTTRLEAQYHVPAKLNMRRLQTLVAAKLSETEDTLWAMREDPGVFATSLLEKYESQPEHLLDSLGKRHPMLATAKGRRELMAQVVRAQFSYYVPAVEIWGFVHDKVARLAELKERLFDNAGVLPGDDLPPKLAMAFYSLLFHLQRLVQIPLGGMCQRARLSPPLQHLSRITSHEPYKLLGVDADYIYLVKLMSDPQWRANMGLHNCVEEIECIASDPVGRKLISPTLARDFSDIAILSECLRQIELFQPWASTFEAAMADRETANQVYDEFERTADTMNPLSYFKLSASTSKLGAELAWMKYPVDKRPNKANVDAMRAAEDTLDAFWVAALAELKSKGLITRRIKKVLVDGPKPERTPAWVEPPKKTRKKGPEDHNTVHPFGGIPMGAKQPSSTERQPPGPKSKVKSRGVARPPLTEIENLRISESPPRPEQPRFPVDRRAFKVFDMLFYRPFGGAASQPGEIPWVEFTHAMHQVGFGVEKLGGSAWQFTPGRALEGEEYVRGIQFHEPHPVAKIPFRMARLYGRRLARAYGWCADMFQLKAE
;
A
#
# COMPACT_ATOMS: atom_id res chain seq x y z
N MET A 1 28.40 25.01 1.99
CA MET A 1 27.76 23.82 1.38
C MET A 1 27.67 22.83 2.52
N ASP A 2 26.46 22.48 2.95
CA ASP A 2 26.25 21.90 4.28
C ASP A 2 25.34 20.67 4.16
N GLU A 3 25.85 19.50 4.52
CA GLU A 3 25.41 18.20 3.98
C GLU A 3 24.72 17.28 5.02
N THR A 4 24.58 17.73 6.26
CA THR A 4 24.09 16.88 7.38
C THR A 4 22.57 16.86 7.56
N SER A 5 21.81 17.74 6.90
CA SER A 5 20.38 17.94 7.20
C SER A 5 19.39 16.84 6.73
N GLY A 6 19.78 15.95 5.81
CA GLY A 6 18.84 15.02 5.16
C GLY A 6 18.36 13.84 6.03
N ALA A 7 19.15 13.40 7.00
CA ALA A 7 18.81 12.26 7.85
C ALA A 7 17.86 12.64 9.00
N ASP A 8 18.15 13.74 9.68
CA ASP A 8 17.38 14.16 10.86
C ASP A 8 16.06 14.83 10.51
N PHE A 9 15.93 15.46 9.34
CA PHE A 9 14.63 15.96 8.87
C PHE A 9 13.64 14.82 8.56
N ASN A 10 14.13 13.68 8.08
CA ASN A 10 13.30 12.47 7.91
C ASN A 10 12.94 11.84 9.27
N LYS A 11 13.84 11.85 10.27
CA LYS A 11 13.51 11.43 11.64
C LYS A 11 12.46 12.36 12.26
N LEU A 12 12.64 13.68 12.22
CA LEU A 12 11.66 14.65 12.76
C LEU A 12 10.28 14.52 12.10
N THR A 13 10.21 14.44 10.77
CA THR A 13 8.93 14.31 10.07
C THR A 13 8.32 12.91 10.12
N MET A 14 9.09 11.87 10.50
CA MET A 14 8.53 10.60 10.96
C MET A 14 7.99 10.72 12.38
N ALA A 15 8.78 11.23 13.33
CA ALA A 15 8.40 11.40 14.73
C ALA A 15 7.14 12.27 14.90
N GLN A 16 7.00 13.34 14.10
CA GLN A 16 5.78 14.15 14.07
C GLN A 16 4.57 13.40 13.49
N GLY A 17 4.77 12.57 12.46
CA GLY A 17 3.71 11.73 11.89
C GLY A 17 3.30 10.59 12.83
N GLU A 18 4.26 10.00 13.53
CA GLU A 18 4.07 8.99 14.56
C GLU A 18 3.45 9.60 15.81
N GLU A 19 3.81 10.82 16.22
CA GLU A 19 3.18 11.52 17.35
C GLU A 19 1.76 11.96 17.02
N VAL A 20 1.45 12.34 15.76
CA VAL A 20 0.06 12.55 15.32
C VAL A 20 -0.72 11.22 15.36
N ALA A 21 -0.16 10.13 14.85
CA ALA A 21 -0.81 8.81 14.90
C ALA A 21 -0.97 8.28 16.34
N ARG A 22 0.04 8.49 17.19
CA ARG A 22 0.06 8.13 18.62
C ARG A 22 -0.93 8.99 19.40
N ARG A 23 -1.02 10.30 19.16
CA ARG A 23 -2.06 11.16 19.74
C ARG A 23 -3.45 10.79 19.27
N MET A 24 -3.63 10.31 18.02
CA MET A 24 -4.90 9.74 17.57
C MET A 24 -5.25 8.46 18.35
N ILE A 25 -4.29 7.53 18.50
CA ILE A 25 -4.46 6.28 19.24
C ILE A 25 -4.69 6.55 20.74
N GLU A 26 -3.95 7.47 21.37
CA GLU A 26 -4.15 7.89 22.76
C GLU A 26 -5.47 8.65 22.97
N ALA A 27 -5.91 9.44 22.01
CA ALA A 27 -7.22 10.10 22.05
C ALA A 27 -8.39 9.11 21.93
N GLU A 28 -8.19 7.95 21.29
CA GLU A 28 -9.11 6.81 21.34
C GLU A 28 -8.98 6.04 22.68
N TYR A 29 -7.76 5.78 23.15
CA TYR A 29 -7.50 5.02 24.37
C TYR A 29 -8.01 5.72 25.64
N ARG A 30 -7.85 7.05 25.74
CA ARG A 30 -8.36 7.88 26.86
C ARG A 30 -9.90 7.92 26.95
N GLN A 31 -10.63 7.40 25.96
CA GLN A 31 -12.10 7.32 25.99
C GLN A 31 -12.63 5.95 26.44
N GLY A 32 -11.76 4.97 26.69
CA GLY A 32 -12.17 3.58 26.96
C GLY A 32 -12.16 3.13 28.42
N ILE A 33 -11.15 3.49 29.22
CA ILE A 33 -10.93 2.87 30.54
C ILE A 33 -10.46 3.87 31.60
N GLN A 34 -11.26 4.06 32.67
CA GLN A 34 -10.72 4.53 33.95
C GLN A 34 -10.05 3.35 34.65
N VAL A 35 -8.72 3.37 34.70
CA VAL A 35 -7.95 2.60 35.69
C VAL A 35 -7.45 3.60 36.73
N ASP A 36 -7.89 3.46 37.98
CA ASP A 36 -7.36 4.25 39.09
C ASP A 36 -5.94 3.73 39.44
N ASP A 37 -4.90 4.31 38.82
CA ASP A 37 -3.52 4.15 39.29
C ASP A 37 -3.23 5.21 40.38
N PRO A 38 -2.89 4.82 41.62
CA PRO A 38 -2.58 5.75 42.71
C PRO A 38 -1.42 6.72 42.43
N ARG A 39 -0.58 6.47 41.41
CA ARG A 39 0.53 7.36 41.03
C ARG A 39 0.06 8.64 40.32
N MET A 40 -1.18 8.71 39.84
CA MET A 40 -1.74 9.93 39.21
C MET A 40 -2.33 10.94 40.21
N THR A 41 -2.19 10.71 41.53
CA THR A 41 -2.81 11.56 42.57
C THR A 41 -2.20 12.97 42.66
N GLY A 42 -0.97 13.18 42.16
CA GLY A 42 -0.29 14.49 42.17
C GLY A 42 -0.87 15.54 41.22
N LEU A 43 -1.63 15.15 40.18
CA LEU A 43 -2.21 16.07 39.20
C LEU A 43 -3.57 16.65 39.61
N LYS A 44 -4.18 16.16 40.70
CA LYS A 44 -5.51 16.60 41.16
C LYS A 44 -5.52 17.94 41.89
N THR A 45 -4.37 18.45 42.32
CA THR A 45 -4.24 19.74 43.04
C THR A 45 -3.96 20.95 42.13
N MET A 46 -3.70 20.74 40.84
CA MET A 46 -3.47 21.83 39.87
C MET A 46 -4.76 22.44 39.29
N GLY A 47 -5.94 21.89 39.60
CA GLY A 47 -7.22 22.34 39.03
C GLY A 47 -7.76 23.67 39.59
N ASP A 48 -7.36 24.06 40.80
CA ASP A 48 -8.09 25.06 41.58
C ASP A 48 -7.45 26.47 41.64
N ASN A 49 -6.32 26.71 40.94
CA ASN A 49 -5.70 28.03 40.86
C ASN A 49 -5.60 28.53 39.40
N PRO A 50 -6.64 29.23 38.87
CA PRO A 50 -6.65 29.72 37.50
C PRO A 50 -5.64 30.86 37.25
N GLU A 51 -5.09 31.48 38.29
CA GLU A 51 -4.06 32.53 38.14
C GLU A 51 -2.66 31.93 38.01
N LEU A 52 -2.37 30.86 38.76
CA LEU A 52 -1.17 30.04 38.56
C LEU A 52 -1.18 29.36 37.18
N ALA A 53 -2.34 28.81 36.76
CA ALA A 53 -2.50 28.25 35.42
C ALA A 53 -2.32 29.29 34.30
N ARG A 54 -2.74 30.55 34.51
CA ARG A 54 -2.47 31.67 33.58
C ARG A 54 -1.01 32.12 33.59
N ARG A 55 -0.30 31.95 34.71
CA ARG A 55 1.14 32.27 34.80
C ARG A 55 1.99 31.19 34.12
N MET A 56 1.62 29.91 34.24
CA MET A 56 2.26 28.81 33.51
C MET A 56 1.83 28.72 32.03
N MET A 57 0.64 29.19 31.65
CA MET A 57 0.30 29.47 30.25
C MET A 57 0.92 30.78 29.71
N ARG A 58 1.84 31.40 30.46
CA ARG A 58 2.73 32.48 30.01
C ARG A 58 4.21 32.10 30.07
N THR A 59 4.54 30.82 30.20
CA THR A 59 5.80 30.32 29.64
C THR A 59 5.64 30.32 28.11
N PRO A 60 6.58 30.87 27.32
CA PRO A 60 6.47 30.82 25.87
C PRO A 60 6.44 29.38 25.38
N GLN A 61 5.48 29.04 24.52
CA GLN A 61 5.64 27.85 23.68
C GLN A 61 6.80 28.11 22.72
N LEU A 62 7.77 27.21 22.69
CA LEU A 62 9.04 27.32 21.93
C LEU A 62 8.86 27.14 20.40
N ASP A 63 7.71 27.55 19.86
CA ASP A 63 7.41 27.55 18.40
C ASP A 63 7.78 28.89 17.72
N SER A 64 8.46 29.77 18.45
CA SER A 64 9.23 30.88 17.89
C SER A 64 10.47 31.08 18.76
N HIS A 65 11.67 31.03 18.17
CA HIS A 65 12.86 31.55 18.84
C HIS A 65 12.59 33.00 19.28
N PRO A 66 12.59 33.32 20.59
CA PRO A 66 13.02 34.64 21.01
C PRO A 66 14.45 34.78 20.50
N ARG A 67 14.86 35.95 20.01
CA ARG A 67 16.27 36.14 19.72
C ARG A 67 17.02 36.02 21.04
N TRP A 68 18.10 35.25 21.04
CA TRP A 68 18.98 35.05 22.21
C TRP A 68 19.73 36.33 22.62
N GLU A 69 19.48 37.42 21.90
CA GLU A 69 19.88 38.80 22.15
C GLU A 69 19.17 39.36 23.41
N ASP A 70 17.88 39.09 23.63
CA ASP A 70 17.04 39.80 24.62
C ASP A 70 17.08 39.25 26.07
N GLN A 71 18.06 38.41 26.45
CA GLN A 71 18.06 37.69 27.74
C GLN A 71 19.35 37.74 28.57
N PHE A 72 20.40 38.42 28.11
CA PHE A 72 21.73 38.38 28.77
C PHE A 72 22.17 39.69 29.45
N ASP A 73 21.48 40.81 29.21
CA ASP A 73 21.95 42.16 29.57
C ASP A 73 22.03 42.48 31.07
N ASP A 74 21.51 41.63 31.96
CA ASP A 74 21.35 41.90 33.42
C ASP A 74 21.74 40.71 34.33
N LEU A 75 22.46 39.69 33.84
CA LEU A 75 22.74 38.44 34.58
C LEU A 75 24.09 38.44 35.31
N ASN A 76 24.10 37.98 36.56
CA ASN A 76 25.34 37.80 37.34
C ASN A 76 25.95 36.40 37.19
N GLY A 77 27.18 36.19 37.68
CA GLY A 77 27.93 34.93 37.54
C GLY A 77 27.20 33.66 38.00
N ASP A 78 26.45 33.71 39.12
CA ASP A 78 25.68 32.56 39.61
C ASP A 78 24.46 32.26 38.70
N GLU A 79 23.93 33.28 38.03
CA GLU A 79 22.81 33.15 37.08
C GLU A 79 23.30 32.64 35.70
N ILE A 80 24.52 32.97 35.31
CA ILE A 80 25.20 32.42 34.12
C ILE A 80 25.46 30.92 34.30
N ASP A 81 25.99 30.49 35.45
CA ASP A 81 26.18 29.05 35.75
C ASP A 81 24.84 28.30 35.80
N TYR A 82 23.78 28.93 36.34
CA TYR A 82 22.44 28.36 36.32
C TYR A 82 21.88 28.23 34.89
N LEU A 83 22.04 29.25 34.05
CA LEU A 83 21.57 29.22 32.65
C LEU A 83 22.38 28.26 31.79
N ALA A 84 23.70 28.19 31.92
CA ALA A 84 24.53 27.18 31.27
C ALA A 84 24.05 25.77 31.66
N SER A 85 23.79 25.53 32.95
CA SER A 85 23.23 24.26 33.45
C SER A 85 21.82 23.95 32.93
N GLN A 86 21.00 24.95 32.60
CA GLN A 86 19.67 24.76 32.00
C GLN A 86 19.73 24.58 30.47
N MET A 87 20.66 25.24 29.78
CA MET A 87 20.91 25.03 28.35
C MET A 87 21.49 23.64 28.09
N LEU A 88 22.40 23.16 28.95
CA LEU A 88 22.89 21.78 28.94
C LEU A 88 21.76 20.76 29.16
N ARG A 89 20.81 21.02 30.06
CA ARG A 89 19.62 20.15 30.22
C ARG A 89 18.68 20.21 29.03
N GLY A 90 18.41 21.39 28.48
CA GLY A 90 17.49 21.58 27.35
C GLY A 90 17.99 20.98 26.02
N ALA A 91 19.31 20.82 25.84
CA ALA A 91 19.90 20.15 24.68
C ALA A 91 19.96 18.62 24.80
N VAL A 92 19.66 18.06 25.97
CA VAL A 92 19.87 16.63 26.30
C VAL A 92 18.55 15.84 26.37
N ASP A 93 17.40 16.47 26.56
CA ASP A 93 16.07 15.82 26.57
C ASP A 93 15.66 15.20 25.19
N ASP A 94 16.39 15.47 24.11
CA ASP A 94 16.13 14.93 22.75
C ASP A 94 16.93 13.67 22.39
N ASN A 95 17.83 13.18 23.26
CA ASN A 95 18.65 11.97 23.02
C ASN A 95 18.44 10.88 24.09
N ASP A 96 17.51 9.97 23.84
CA ASP A 96 17.41 8.66 24.52
C ASP A 96 18.60 7.75 24.09
N ASP A 97 19.78 7.90 24.70
CA ASP A 97 20.75 6.79 24.90
C ASP A 97 21.90 7.12 25.88
N ASP A 98 22.43 6.08 26.52
CA ASP A 98 23.17 6.07 27.81
C ASP A 98 24.65 6.55 27.76
N PHE A 99 24.96 7.64 27.02
CA PHE A 99 26.34 8.13 26.83
C PHE A 99 26.62 9.52 27.47
N GLY A 100 27.57 9.57 28.40
CA GLY A 100 28.51 10.69 28.54
C GLY A 100 28.01 12.03 29.11
N ASN A 101 26.87 12.06 29.80
CA ASN A 101 26.25 13.30 30.29
C ASN A 101 27.16 14.12 31.25
N ASP A 102 28.00 13.43 32.05
CA ASP A 102 28.93 14.07 32.98
C ASP A 102 30.21 14.61 32.27
N GLU A 103 30.73 13.92 31.25
CA GLU A 103 31.96 14.32 30.55
C GLU A 103 31.78 15.57 29.68
N ILE A 104 30.59 15.78 29.12
CA ILE A 104 30.26 17.03 28.39
C ILE A 104 30.22 18.21 29.36
N GLN A 105 29.66 18.01 30.56
CA GLN A 105 29.62 19.04 31.59
C GLN A 105 31.03 19.38 32.10
N GLU A 106 31.90 18.38 32.27
CA GLU A 106 33.31 18.59 32.65
C GLU A 106 34.08 19.41 31.60
N ILE A 107 33.94 19.08 30.30
CA ILE A 107 34.58 19.84 29.21
C ILE A 107 34.08 21.30 29.16
N VAL A 108 32.77 21.53 29.27
CA VAL A 108 32.21 22.89 29.25
C VAL A 108 32.63 23.67 30.50
N HIS A 109 32.65 23.03 31.67
CA HIS A 109 33.08 23.65 32.92
C HIS A 109 34.56 24.08 32.86
N ASP A 110 35.46 23.22 32.40
CA ASP A 110 36.89 23.54 32.24
C ASP A 110 37.10 24.70 31.25
N ILE A 111 36.35 24.73 30.14
CA ILE A 111 36.41 25.84 29.17
C ILE A 111 35.98 27.16 29.81
N VAL A 112 34.90 27.17 30.61
CA VAL A 112 34.43 28.37 31.32
C VAL A 112 35.43 28.82 32.39
N GLN A 113 35.96 27.89 33.19
CA GLN A 113 36.94 28.21 34.25
C GLN A 113 38.27 28.76 33.69
N ASP A 114 38.77 28.23 32.56
CA ASP A 114 39.97 28.76 31.92
C ASP A 114 39.75 30.19 31.36
N ILE A 115 38.57 30.51 30.81
CA ILE A 115 38.25 31.86 30.31
C ILE A 115 38.20 32.88 31.46
N ILE A 116 37.50 32.54 32.54
CA ILE A 116 37.41 33.37 33.76
C ILE A 116 38.81 33.66 34.33
N ARG A 117 39.74 32.70 34.19
CA ARG A 117 41.10 32.78 34.72
C ARG A 117 42.07 33.57 33.85
N GLU A 118 41.87 33.61 32.53
CA GLU A 118 42.75 34.29 31.57
C GLU A 118 42.40 35.79 31.38
N ASN A 119 41.12 36.19 31.44
CA ASN A 119 40.64 37.52 31.01
C ASN A 119 40.06 38.40 32.14
N GLY A 120 40.64 38.35 33.34
CA GLY A 120 40.06 38.95 34.54
C GLY A 120 39.85 40.48 34.50
N GLY A 121 38.68 40.93 34.05
CA GLY A 121 38.23 42.31 34.27
C GLY A 121 37.11 42.89 33.39
N ASP A 122 36.71 42.27 32.28
CA ASP A 122 35.63 42.80 31.41
C ASP A 122 34.55 41.75 31.12
N GLU A 123 33.34 41.97 31.63
CA GLU A 123 32.23 40.98 31.62
C GLU A 123 31.63 40.80 30.22
N GLU A 124 31.52 41.87 29.43
CA GLU A 124 30.83 41.85 28.13
C GLU A 124 31.66 41.11 27.06
N GLU A 125 32.98 41.29 27.07
CA GLU A 125 33.91 40.59 26.16
C GLU A 125 34.09 39.11 26.55
N MET A 126 34.11 38.78 27.86
CA MET A 126 34.10 37.39 28.32
C MET A 126 32.82 36.66 27.93
N LEU A 127 31.65 37.27 28.09
CA LEU A 127 30.36 36.68 27.70
C LEU A 127 30.30 36.33 26.20
N GLY A 128 30.84 37.19 25.33
CA GLY A 128 30.95 36.91 23.89
C GLY A 128 31.82 35.70 23.58
N LEU A 129 32.98 35.58 24.23
CA LEU A 129 33.91 34.46 24.06
C LEU A 129 33.38 33.13 24.63
N VAL A 130 32.72 33.17 25.79
CA VAL A 130 32.07 32.00 26.41
C VAL A 130 30.91 31.53 25.53
N ARG A 131 30.01 32.43 25.10
CA ARG A 131 28.91 32.13 24.18
C ARG A 131 29.43 31.46 22.91
N GLY A 132 30.42 32.08 22.26
CA GLY A 132 31.01 31.56 21.03
C GLY A 132 31.61 30.16 21.18
N ARG A 133 32.32 29.88 22.29
CA ARG A 133 32.93 28.56 22.53
C ARG A 133 31.91 27.48 22.91
N ILE A 134 30.83 27.83 23.60
CA ILE A 134 29.74 26.88 23.95
C ILE A 134 28.91 26.52 22.71
N GLU A 135 28.48 27.51 21.91
CA GLU A 135 27.80 27.27 20.63
C GLU A 135 28.64 26.39 19.70
N MET A 136 29.95 26.61 19.69
CA MET A 136 30.93 25.87 18.90
C MET A 136 31.15 24.43 19.39
N ALA A 137 31.27 24.21 20.70
CA ALA A 137 31.34 22.86 21.29
C ALA A 137 30.04 22.07 21.01
N HIS A 138 28.88 22.73 21.10
CA HIS A 138 27.59 22.14 20.77
C HIS A 138 27.48 21.77 19.28
N HIS A 139 27.90 22.66 18.36
CA HIS A 139 27.97 22.35 16.93
C HIS A 139 28.94 21.20 16.62
N LEU A 140 30.10 21.12 17.28
CA LEU A 140 31.04 20.01 17.12
C LEU A 140 30.50 18.69 17.68
N LEU A 141 29.78 18.70 18.81
CA LEU A 141 29.12 17.52 19.36
C LEU A 141 28.06 16.95 18.40
N GLN A 142 27.24 17.84 17.81
CA GLN A 142 26.28 17.45 16.78
C GLN A 142 26.96 16.94 15.49
N ALA A 143 28.02 17.62 15.03
CA ALA A 143 28.73 17.24 13.81
C ALA A 143 29.54 15.94 13.94
N THR A 144 29.99 15.59 15.15
CA THR A 144 30.80 14.38 15.39
C THR A 144 30.00 13.12 15.69
N ASP A 145 28.67 13.21 15.84
CA ASP A 145 27.76 12.15 16.35
C ASP A 145 28.15 11.75 17.80
N GLY A 146 28.54 12.74 18.62
CA GLY A 146 28.88 12.55 20.05
C GLY A 146 30.31 12.11 20.38
N ASP A 147 31.26 12.17 19.44
CA ASP A 147 32.65 11.70 19.64
C ASP A 147 33.50 12.72 20.45
N LEU A 148 33.41 12.62 21.79
CA LEU A 148 34.02 13.55 22.74
C LEU A 148 35.53 13.74 22.56
N GLU A 149 36.25 12.68 22.17
CA GLU A 149 37.71 12.73 22.01
C GLU A 149 38.11 13.50 20.74
N VAL A 150 37.25 13.50 19.71
CA VAL A 150 37.40 14.35 18.53
C VAL A 150 37.06 15.81 18.88
N VAL A 151 36.00 16.04 19.65
CA VAL A 151 35.63 17.39 20.12
C VAL A 151 36.75 18.02 20.96
N ARG A 152 37.29 17.29 21.96
CA ARG A 152 38.46 17.72 22.74
C ARG A 152 39.62 18.12 21.83
N ARG A 153 40.02 17.24 20.90
CA ARG A 153 41.18 17.47 20.01
C ARG A 153 41.01 18.68 19.09
N ILE A 154 39.82 18.91 18.55
CA ILE A 154 39.52 20.09 17.72
C ILE A 154 39.56 21.36 18.58
N MET A 155 38.91 21.36 19.74
CA MET A 155 38.92 22.48 20.68
C MET A 155 40.33 22.80 21.19
N GLU A 156 41.17 21.79 21.39
CA GLU A 156 42.54 21.91 21.89
C GLU A 156 43.54 22.38 20.80
N ARG A 157 43.31 22.05 19.52
CA ARG A 157 44.00 22.69 18.38
C ARG A 157 43.58 24.16 18.25
N ALA A 158 42.28 24.41 18.29
CA ALA A 158 41.73 25.77 18.20
C ALA A 158 42.32 26.65 19.31
N ARG A 159 42.36 26.16 20.56
CA ARG A 159 42.99 26.80 21.73
C ARG A 159 44.41 27.33 21.47
N GLN A 160 45.23 26.61 20.70
CA GLN A 160 46.62 27.01 20.41
C GLN A 160 46.73 28.16 19.39
N SER A 161 45.63 28.51 18.70
CA SER A 161 45.57 29.51 17.63
C SER A 161 44.86 30.81 18.02
N TRP A 162 44.33 30.89 19.24
CA TRP A 162 43.49 32.00 19.68
C TRP A 162 44.30 33.15 20.26
N THR A 163 44.11 34.35 19.69
CA THR A 163 44.53 35.62 20.29
C THR A 163 43.32 36.53 20.50
N HIS A 164 43.46 37.53 21.38
CA HIS A 164 42.41 38.51 21.71
C HIS A 164 41.84 39.29 20.50
N GLU A 165 42.49 39.28 19.34
CA GLU A 165 42.03 39.96 18.12
C GLU A 165 41.24 39.04 17.16
N THR A 166 40.96 37.78 17.55
CA THR A 166 40.35 36.78 16.64
C THR A 166 38.82 36.90 16.59
N SER A 167 38.28 37.41 15.47
CA SER A 167 36.82 37.51 15.23
C SER A 167 36.12 36.15 15.23
N MET A 168 34.84 36.13 15.65
CA MET A 168 33.96 34.94 15.61
C MET A 168 33.81 34.32 14.21
N ASP A 169 33.83 35.11 13.14
CA ASP A 169 33.80 34.59 11.76
C ASP A 169 35.14 33.95 11.36
N ASP A 170 36.25 34.50 11.85
CA ASP A 170 37.60 33.98 11.63
C ASP A 170 37.80 32.67 12.41
N LEU A 171 37.25 32.59 13.62
CA LEU A 171 37.15 31.36 14.42
C LEU A 171 36.28 30.31 13.71
N ARG A 172 35.09 30.69 13.23
CA ARG A 172 34.19 29.79 12.49
C ARG A 172 34.85 29.24 11.23
N GLY A 173 35.46 30.08 10.41
CA GLY A 173 36.14 29.65 9.18
C GLY A 173 37.34 28.74 9.43
N ARG A 174 38.11 28.97 10.50
CA ARG A 174 39.20 28.08 10.92
C ARG A 174 38.68 26.75 11.45
N LEU A 175 37.59 26.76 12.22
CA LEU A 175 36.98 25.55 12.76
C LEU A 175 36.28 24.72 11.68
N GLU A 176 35.64 25.36 10.70
CA GLU A 176 35.15 24.70 9.48
C GLU A 176 36.30 24.05 8.71
N GLY A 177 37.48 24.70 8.68
CA GLY A 177 38.72 24.14 8.14
C GLY A 177 39.24 22.93 8.92
N ASP A 178 39.45 23.05 10.24
CA ASP A 178 39.91 21.96 11.12
C ASP A 178 38.91 20.80 11.16
N TRP A 179 37.61 21.09 11.10
CA TRP A 179 36.55 20.09 10.94
C TRP A 179 36.58 19.45 9.56
N HIS A 180 36.85 20.20 8.48
CA HIS A 180 37.06 19.60 7.15
C HIS A 180 38.28 18.67 7.15
N ASP A 181 39.38 19.09 7.76
CA ASP A 181 40.63 18.33 7.90
C ASP A 181 40.42 17.06 8.73
N GLU A 182 39.71 17.14 9.86
CA GLU A 182 39.42 15.99 10.71
C GLU A 182 38.28 15.13 10.14
N ARG A 183 37.33 15.69 9.37
CA ARG A 183 36.32 14.95 8.56
C ARG A 183 36.98 14.21 7.41
N GLU A 184 37.94 14.81 6.71
CA GLU A 184 38.70 14.17 5.64
C GLU A 184 39.65 13.11 6.20
N ARG A 185 40.28 13.35 7.37
CA ARG A 185 40.91 12.28 8.17
C ARG A 185 39.91 11.21 8.59
N ARG A 186 38.69 11.54 9.05
CA ARG A 186 37.66 10.53 9.37
C ARG A 186 37.21 9.77 8.12
N CYS A 187 37.05 10.38 6.95
CA CYS A 187 36.80 9.65 5.70
C CYS A 187 37.99 8.76 5.31
N SER A 188 39.22 9.17 5.62
CA SER A 188 40.45 8.39 5.43
C SER A 188 40.72 7.31 6.50
N VAL A 189 40.13 7.40 7.69
CA VAL A 189 40.46 6.56 8.87
C VAL A 189 39.26 5.75 9.38
N HIS A 190 38.02 6.22 9.19
CA HIS A 190 36.78 5.43 9.30
C HIS A 190 36.53 4.62 8.02
N GLY A 191 37.60 4.06 7.44
CA GLY A 191 37.51 3.04 6.40
C GLY A 191 36.79 1.81 6.95
N GLY A 192 35.47 1.76 6.75
CA GLY A 192 34.59 0.73 7.31
C GLY A 192 33.98 1.09 8.66
N LYS A 193 32.86 1.83 8.65
CA LYS A 193 31.77 1.65 9.64
C LYS A 193 30.38 1.53 9.02
N HIS A 194 30.14 2.11 7.83
CA HIS A 194 28.84 2.03 7.15
C HIS A 194 29.00 1.79 5.65
N TYR A 195 28.18 0.92 5.07
CA TYR A 195 28.02 0.80 3.63
C TYR A 195 26.99 1.85 3.18
N THR A 196 27.44 2.92 2.51
CA THR A 196 26.59 4.07 2.14
C THR A 196 26.62 4.37 0.63
N HIS A 197 27.10 3.44 -0.19
CA HIS A 197 27.44 3.70 -1.59
C HIS A 197 26.63 2.84 -2.55
N GLY A 198 26.05 3.47 -3.57
CA GLY A 198 25.34 2.80 -4.65
C GLY A 198 23.82 2.79 -4.53
N ILE A 199 23.22 1.67 -4.90
CA ILE A 199 21.77 1.41 -4.82
C ILE A 199 21.37 1.08 -3.39
N PHE A 200 22.18 0.30 -2.67
CA PHE A 200 21.88 -0.09 -1.29
C PHE A 200 22.32 1.00 -0.31
N ARG A 201 21.38 1.86 0.09
CA ARG A 201 21.60 2.97 1.05
C ARG A 201 20.87 2.71 2.36
N GLY A 202 21.45 3.15 3.47
CA GLY A 202 20.81 3.19 4.79
C GLY A 202 21.68 2.65 5.93
N ARG A 203 21.25 2.86 7.19
CA ARG A 203 21.83 2.14 8.34
C ARG A 203 21.41 0.68 8.27
N HIS A 204 22.31 -0.20 7.82
CA HIS A 204 22.07 -1.64 7.88
C HIS A 204 22.16 -2.16 9.32
N PRO A 205 21.19 -2.96 9.81
CA PRO A 205 21.24 -3.56 11.13
C PRO A 205 22.20 -4.77 11.15
N GLY A 206 23.50 -4.50 11.10
CA GLY A 206 24.54 -5.51 11.15
C GLY A 206 25.94 -4.92 11.22
N GLU A 207 26.73 -5.35 12.20
CA GLU A 207 28.09 -4.84 12.51
C GLU A 207 29.17 -5.26 11.49
N HIS A 208 28.78 -5.83 10.35
CA HIS A 208 29.71 -6.36 9.36
C HIS A 208 30.14 -5.30 8.36
N LEU A 209 31.35 -4.78 8.61
CA LEU A 209 32.06 -3.91 7.68
C LEU A 209 32.19 -4.61 6.32
N PRO A 210 31.96 -3.91 5.19
CA PRO A 210 32.11 -4.50 3.88
C PRO A 210 33.59 -4.88 3.64
N GLU A 211 33.83 -6.05 3.06
CA GLU A 211 35.19 -6.52 2.79
C GLU A 211 35.91 -5.59 1.80
N PRO A 212 37.14 -5.11 2.09
CA PRO A 212 37.87 -4.24 1.19
C PRO A 212 38.34 -5.01 -0.05
N ILE A 213 38.20 -4.41 -1.23
CA ILE A 213 38.67 -4.97 -2.51
C ILE A 213 39.49 -3.95 -3.29
N THR A 214 40.58 -4.38 -3.92
CA THR A 214 41.43 -3.50 -4.75
C THR A 214 40.87 -3.35 -6.17
N ALA A 215 41.12 -2.21 -6.83
CA ALA A 215 40.76 -1.99 -8.23
C ALA A 215 41.33 -3.07 -9.18
N ALA A 216 42.48 -3.66 -8.87
CA ALA A 216 43.05 -4.78 -9.62
C ALA A 216 42.21 -6.06 -9.47
N GLN A 217 41.78 -6.41 -8.25
CA GLN A 217 40.90 -7.54 -8.00
C GLN A 217 39.51 -7.34 -8.64
N VAL A 218 38.93 -6.14 -8.57
CA VAL A 218 37.66 -5.82 -9.24
C VAL A 218 37.78 -6.06 -10.74
N ARG A 219 38.79 -5.50 -11.42
CA ARG A 219 39.01 -5.70 -12.86
C ARG A 219 39.26 -7.18 -13.22
N ALA A 220 40.00 -7.91 -12.38
CA ALA A 220 40.27 -9.33 -12.58
C ALA A 220 39.02 -10.23 -12.42
N GLN A 221 38.06 -9.86 -11.57
CA GLN A 221 36.78 -10.56 -11.43
C GLN A 221 35.75 -10.14 -12.49
N ALA A 222 35.65 -8.84 -12.77
CA ALA A 222 34.63 -8.26 -13.64
C ALA A 222 34.79 -8.72 -15.10
N ARG A 223 35.99 -8.57 -15.68
CA ARG A 223 36.20 -8.82 -17.11
C ARG A 223 35.85 -10.27 -17.53
N PRO A 224 36.34 -11.34 -16.87
CA PRO A 224 35.97 -12.71 -17.24
C PRO A 224 34.49 -13.03 -17.00
N ARG A 225 33.83 -12.40 -16.01
CA ARG A 225 32.38 -12.55 -15.79
C ARG A 225 31.61 -11.88 -16.93
N SER A 226 31.96 -10.66 -17.31
CA SER A 226 31.34 -9.93 -18.42
C SER A 226 31.46 -10.70 -19.74
N GLU A 227 32.66 -11.17 -20.08
CA GLU A 227 32.90 -12.01 -21.27
C GLU A 227 32.00 -13.27 -21.28
N ARG A 228 31.81 -13.95 -20.14
CA ARG A 228 30.89 -15.11 -20.02
C ARG A 228 29.42 -14.75 -20.06
N VAL A 229 29.00 -13.64 -19.44
CA VAL A 229 27.61 -13.14 -19.50
C VAL A 229 27.22 -12.94 -20.97
N TRP A 230 28.04 -12.21 -21.73
CA TRP A 230 27.78 -11.94 -23.14
C TRP A 230 27.83 -13.19 -24.01
N ALA A 231 28.81 -14.08 -23.81
CA ALA A 231 28.89 -15.34 -24.56
C ALA A 231 27.65 -16.24 -24.34
N ASN A 232 27.22 -16.43 -23.09
CA ASN A 232 26.03 -17.22 -22.79
C ASN A 232 24.74 -16.52 -23.24
N ALA A 233 24.66 -15.19 -23.19
CA ALA A 233 23.52 -14.42 -23.69
C ALA A 233 23.38 -14.52 -25.22
N GLN A 234 24.48 -14.38 -25.97
CA GLN A 234 24.49 -14.55 -27.42
C GLN A 234 24.12 -15.98 -27.82
N HIS A 235 24.61 -16.98 -27.10
CA HIS A 235 24.26 -18.38 -27.34
C HIS A 235 22.77 -18.66 -27.02
N LEU A 236 22.25 -18.13 -25.90
CA LEU A 236 20.82 -18.21 -25.58
C LEU A 236 19.96 -17.52 -26.65
N GLN A 237 20.37 -16.35 -27.14
CA GLN A 237 19.72 -15.64 -28.23
C GLN A 237 19.68 -16.47 -29.51
N ALA A 238 20.83 -17.05 -29.93
CA ALA A 238 20.91 -17.89 -31.12
C ALA A 238 19.95 -19.10 -31.04
N ILE A 239 19.79 -19.71 -29.86
CA ILE A 239 18.81 -20.78 -29.59
C ILE A 239 17.38 -20.25 -29.69
N VAL A 240 17.05 -19.14 -29.03
CA VAL A 240 15.68 -18.59 -28.95
C VAL A 240 15.21 -18.03 -30.29
N GLU A 241 16.09 -17.46 -31.10
CA GLU A 241 15.80 -17.04 -32.49
C GLU A 241 15.41 -18.19 -33.41
N ARG A 242 15.85 -19.42 -33.12
CA ARG A 242 15.72 -20.57 -34.05
C ARG A 242 14.81 -21.66 -33.54
N HIS A 243 14.63 -21.79 -32.23
CA HIS A 243 13.99 -22.95 -31.60
C HIS A 243 12.99 -22.62 -30.48
N GLU A 244 12.61 -21.36 -30.29
CA GLU A 244 11.63 -20.99 -29.24
C GLU A 244 10.29 -21.74 -29.40
N ALA A 245 9.75 -21.86 -30.61
CA ALA A 245 8.49 -22.56 -30.84
C ALA A 245 8.61 -24.07 -30.56
N ALA A 246 9.78 -24.68 -30.73
CA ALA A 246 10.04 -26.05 -30.31
C ALA A 246 10.16 -26.16 -28.78
N LEU A 247 10.86 -25.22 -28.14
CA LEU A 247 11.10 -25.16 -26.71
C LEU A 247 9.78 -25.00 -25.92
N GLN A 248 8.93 -24.05 -26.30
CA GLN A 248 7.60 -23.84 -25.71
C GLN A 248 6.76 -25.13 -25.77
N ARG A 249 6.51 -25.66 -26.98
CA ARG A 249 5.72 -26.89 -27.22
C ARG A 249 6.24 -28.13 -26.49
N ARG A 250 7.54 -28.19 -26.18
CA ARG A 250 8.16 -29.30 -25.44
C ARG A 250 8.05 -29.12 -23.94
N TRP A 251 8.19 -27.90 -23.43
CA TRP A 251 8.06 -27.57 -22.01
C TRP A 251 6.62 -27.69 -21.49
N GLU A 252 5.65 -27.21 -22.30
CA GLU A 252 4.21 -27.38 -22.06
C GLU A 252 3.83 -28.84 -21.81
N LYS A 253 4.44 -29.76 -22.57
CA LYS A 253 4.19 -31.21 -22.47
C LYS A 253 4.91 -31.91 -21.30
N LYS A 254 5.79 -31.23 -20.55
CA LYS A 254 6.46 -31.84 -19.38
C LYS A 254 5.55 -31.80 -18.15
N SER A 255 5.48 -32.92 -17.43
CA SER A 255 4.80 -33.01 -16.13
C SER A 255 5.54 -32.20 -15.06
N LYS A 256 4.83 -31.76 -14.00
CA LYS A 256 5.43 -31.02 -12.87
C LYS A 256 6.63 -31.76 -12.25
N VAL A 257 6.61 -33.10 -12.23
CA VAL A 257 7.73 -33.92 -11.75
C VAL A 257 8.94 -33.81 -12.69
N LYS A 258 8.74 -33.98 -14.00
CA LYS A 258 9.86 -33.90 -14.95
C LYS A 258 10.43 -32.49 -15.08
N ARG A 259 9.61 -31.46 -14.88
CA ARG A 259 10.08 -30.06 -14.76
C ARG A 259 11.04 -29.89 -13.57
N ARG A 260 10.69 -30.36 -12.36
CA ARG A 260 11.59 -30.32 -11.19
C ARG A 260 12.92 -31.02 -11.45
N GLU A 261 12.88 -32.23 -12.01
CA GLU A 261 14.10 -32.97 -12.36
C GLU A 261 15.01 -32.15 -13.29
N MET A 262 14.45 -31.62 -14.39
CA MET A 262 15.21 -30.84 -15.36
C MET A 262 15.78 -29.54 -14.75
N LEU A 263 14.99 -28.81 -13.98
CA LEU A 263 15.43 -27.59 -13.29
C LEU A 263 16.59 -27.88 -12.32
N GLN A 264 16.48 -28.94 -11.53
CA GLN A 264 17.51 -29.32 -10.57
C GLN A 264 18.78 -29.83 -11.24
N SER A 265 18.66 -30.59 -12.34
CA SER A 265 19.80 -31.02 -13.15
C SER A 265 20.54 -29.85 -13.79
N ALA A 266 19.82 -28.89 -14.40
CA ALA A 266 20.43 -27.70 -14.98
C ALA A 266 21.13 -26.85 -13.91
N TRP A 267 20.48 -26.63 -12.75
CA TRP A 267 21.07 -25.84 -11.66
C TRP A 267 22.36 -26.46 -11.13
N ALA A 268 22.37 -27.78 -10.92
CA ALA A 268 23.56 -28.51 -10.46
C ALA A 268 24.72 -28.53 -11.47
N SER A 269 24.46 -28.34 -12.77
CA SER A 269 25.50 -28.38 -13.81
C SER A 269 26.24 -27.05 -14.05
N THR A 270 25.87 -25.96 -13.37
CA THR A 270 26.34 -24.61 -13.75
C THR A 270 27.69 -24.17 -13.18
N ASP A 271 28.11 -24.66 -12.01
CA ASP A 271 29.34 -24.23 -11.32
C ASP A 271 29.96 -25.33 -10.44
N SER A 272 31.21 -25.12 -10.03
CA SER A 272 31.92 -25.91 -9.02
C SER A 272 32.51 -24.98 -7.95
N PRO A 273 32.27 -25.20 -6.64
CA PRO A 273 31.43 -26.26 -6.07
C PRO A 273 29.94 -26.05 -6.40
N PRO A 274 29.13 -27.12 -6.42
CA PRO A 274 27.68 -27.01 -6.65
C PRO A 274 27.00 -26.27 -5.50
N LEU A 275 26.08 -25.36 -5.84
CA LEU A 275 25.21 -24.72 -4.84
C LEU A 275 24.21 -25.71 -4.24
N PRO A 276 23.57 -25.35 -3.11
CA PRO A 276 22.39 -26.05 -2.62
C PRO A 276 21.30 -26.22 -3.69
N PRO A 277 20.40 -27.21 -3.51
CA PRO A 277 19.23 -27.39 -4.38
C PRO A 277 18.40 -26.11 -4.54
N LEU A 278 17.67 -26.00 -5.65
CA LEU A 278 16.80 -24.85 -5.88
C LEU A 278 15.74 -24.77 -4.75
N PRO A 279 15.50 -23.58 -4.16
CA PRO A 279 14.58 -23.44 -3.04
C PRO A 279 13.16 -23.92 -3.36
N ALA A 280 12.48 -24.49 -2.37
CA ALA A 280 11.18 -25.12 -2.56
C ALA A 280 10.03 -24.13 -2.78
N GLU A 281 10.07 -22.97 -2.11
CA GLU A 281 8.96 -22.03 -1.94
C GLU A 281 9.17 -20.72 -2.72
N HIS A 282 8.08 -20.05 -3.09
CA HIS A 282 8.10 -18.66 -3.59
C HIS A 282 8.77 -17.71 -2.58
N ARG A 283 9.51 -16.71 -3.07
CA ARG A 283 10.25 -15.71 -2.25
C ARG A 283 11.06 -16.35 -1.10
N PRO A 284 12.05 -17.20 -1.41
CA PRO A 284 12.69 -18.07 -0.41
C PRO A 284 13.39 -17.33 0.73
N GLY A 285 13.99 -16.15 0.48
CA GLY A 285 14.54 -15.31 1.55
C GLY A 285 13.48 -14.80 2.54
N MET A 286 12.29 -14.43 2.05
CA MET A 286 11.18 -13.97 2.89
C MET A 286 10.56 -15.12 3.67
N ARG A 287 10.39 -16.29 3.03
CA ARG A 287 9.97 -17.53 3.72
C ARG A 287 10.96 -17.93 4.82
N HIS A 288 12.26 -17.88 4.56
CA HIS A 288 13.29 -18.14 5.56
C HIS A 288 13.16 -17.22 6.79
N MET A 289 12.92 -15.93 6.59
CA MET A 289 12.63 -14.97 7.67
C MET A 289 11.33 -15.31 8.42
N LEU A 290 10.22 -15.59 7.73
CA LEU A 290 8.95 -15.96 8.37
C LEU A 290 9.08 -17.21 9.25
N HIS A 291 9.72 -18.27 8.75
CA HIS A 291 9.99 -19.50 9.52
C HIS A 291 10.86 -19.23 10.76
N ARG A 292 11.82 -18.29 10.67
CA ARG A 292 12.71 -17.86 11.77
C ARG A 292 12.02 -16.98 12.83
N CYS A 293 10.93 -16.31 12.46
CA CYS A 293 10.20 -15.31 13.27
C CYS A 293 8.80 -15.80 13.70
N SER A 294 8.57 -17.12 13.74
CA SER A 294 7.32 -17.73 14.19
C SER A 294 7.09 -17.58 15.71
N GLY A 295 6.53 -16.42 16.09
CA GLY A 295 6.42 -15.94 17.46
C GLY A 295 7.43 -14.82 17.75
N HIS A 296 7.20 -14.02 18.80
CA HIS A 296 7.91 -12.76 19.11
C HIS A 296 9.42 -12.86 19.39
N VAL A 297 10.06 -14.00 19.11
CA VAL A 297 11.49 -14.24 19.26
C VAL A 297 12.06 -14.61 17.89
N CYS A 298 12.75 -13.67 17.25
CA CYS A 298 13.61 -13.98 16.11
C CYS A 298 14.74 -14.86 16.63
N ARG A 299 14.74 -16.16 16.31
CA ARG A 299 15.83 -17.05 16.77
C ARG A 299 17.12 -16.61 16.10
N HIS A 300 18.21 -16.47 16.84
CA HIS A 300 19.52 -16.39 16.20
C HIS A 300 19.79 -17.71 15.49
N ASP A 301 20.24 -17.63 14.25
CA ASP A 301 20.28 -18.77 13.35
C ASP A 301 21.72 -19.30 13.32
N GLU A 302 21.89 -20.56 13.71
CA GLU A 302 23.20 -21.19 13.93
C GLU A 302 24.03 -21.39 12.65
N HIS A 303 23.45 -21.13 11.47
CA HIS A 303 24.07 -21.37 10.16
C HIS A 303 24.65 -20.11 9.52
N ALA A 304 25.89 -20.20 9.05
CA ALA A 304 26.65 -19.12 8.42
C ALA A 304 25.94 -18.48 7.19
N PRO A 305 26.07 -17.15 6.97
CA PRO A 305 25.43 -16.44 5.85
C PRO A 305 25.71 -17.03 4.46
N GLU A 306 26.93 -17.55 4.24
CA GLU A 306 27.35 -18.15 2.96
C GLU A 306 26.41 -19.25 2.47
N GLN A 307 25.92 -20.11 3.37
CA GLN A 307 25.03 -21.23 3.02
C GLN A 307 23.66 -20.73 2.52
N LYS A 308 23.25 -19.53 2.95
CA LYS A 308 21.94 -18.91 2.66
C LYS A 308 21.98 -17.91 1.51
N ARG A 309 23.17 -17.47 1.09
CA ARG A 309 23.34 -16.45 0.03
C ARG A 309 22.56 -16.74 -1.25
N HIS A 310 22.45 -18.00 -1.65
CA HIS A 310 21.67 -18.41 -2.82
C HIS A 310 20.17 -18.06 -2.74
N LEU A 311 19.57 -17.97 -1.54
CA LEU A 311 18.17 -17.60 -1.30
C LEU A 311 17.89 -16.12 -1.65
N PHE A 312 18.92 -15.27 -1.60
CA PHE A 312 18.84 -13.81 -1.78
C PHE A 312 19.43 -13.33 -3.11
N MET A 313 20.43 -14.05 -3.64
CA MET A 313 21.04 -13.73 -4.95
C MET A 313 20.19 -14.19 -6.15
N TRP A 314 19.39 -15.27 -6.00
CA TRP A 314 18.52 -15.78 -7.07
C TRP A 314 17.09 -16.13 -6.60
N PRO A 315 16.36 -15.27 -5.85
CA PRO A 315 15.06 -15.59 -5.26
C PRO A 315 13.97 -15.95 -6.29
N ARG A 316 14.12 -15.45 -7.53
CA ARG A 316 13.23 -15.75 -8.68
C ARG A 316 13.37 -17.20 -9.18
N LEU A 317 14.49 -17.86 -8.90
CA LEU A 317 14.76 -19.26 -9.26
C LEU A 317 14.35 -20.17 -8.09
N ASN A 318 13.05 -20.44 -7.97
CA ASN A 318 12.49 -21.37 -6.99
C ASN A 318 11.62 -22.45 -7.66
N MET A 319 11.43 -23.57 -6.97
CA MET A 319 10.70 -24.74 -7.49
C MET A 319 9.18 -24.53 -7.56
N GLU A 320 8.61 -23.65 -6.74
CA GLU A 320 7.17 -23.37 -6.76
C GLU A 320 6.76 -22.70 -8.09
N ASP A 321 7.50 -21.67 -8.48
CA ASP A 321 7.25 -20.87 -9.68
C ASP A 321 7.79 -21.51 -10.95
N MET A 322 9.05 -21.93 -10.95
CA MET A 322 9.70 -22.45 -12.18
C MET A 322 9.08 -23.76 -12.67
N CYS A 323 8.28 -24.44 -11.83
CA CYS A 323 7.48 -25.60 -12.23
C CYS A 323 6.14 -25.26 -12.92
N LYS A 324 5.65 -24.02 -12.80
CA LYS A 324 4.53 -23.49 -13.60
C LYS A 324 4.96 -23.47 -15.08
N THR A 325 4.03 -23.36 -16.03
CA THR A 325 4.39 -23.50 -17.45
C THR A 325 5.08 -22.23 -17.97
N GLU A 326 4.59 -21.09 -17.49
CA GLU A 326 4.84 -19.76 -18.00
C GLU A 326 6.19 -19.19 -17.52
N PRO A 327 6.55 -19.18 -16.22
CA PRO A 327 7.73 -18.45 -15.72
C PRO A 327 9.05 -18.76 -16.42
N LEU A 328 9.37 -20.03 -16.67
CA LEU A 328 10.59 -20.40 -17.41
C LEU A 328 10.55 -19.91 -18.87
N LEU A 329 9.39 -19.97 -19.53
CA LEU A 329 9.23 -19.55 -20.92
C LEU A 329 9.32 -18.02 -21.05
N LEU A 330 8.69 -17.29 -20.12
CA LEU A 330 8.79 -15.84 -20.03
C LEU A 330 10.26 -15.41 -19.81
N LEU A 331 10.96 -16.07 -18.88
CA LEU A 331 12.36 -15.79 -18.57
C LEU A 331 13.32 -16.10 -19.73
N ILE A 332 13.15 -17.24 -20.40
CA ILE A 332 13.94 -17.59 -21.60
C ILE A 332 13.67 -16.61 -22.73
N ASN A 333 12.41 -16.23 -22.98
CA ASN A 333 12.07 -15.23 -23.99
C ASN A 333 12.70 -13.87 -23.69
N ALA A 334 12.50 -13.36 -22.46
CA ALA A 334 13.02 -12.06 -22.04
C ALA A 334 14.56 -12.00 -22.19
N ARG A 335 15.27 -13.03 -21.70
CA ARG A 335 16.75 -13.07 -21.72
C ARG A 335 17.35 -13.43 -23.07
N GLY A 336 16.65 -14.19 -23.90
CA GLY A 336 17.08 -14.57 -25.25
C GLY A 336 16.74 -13.54 -26.34
N ARG A 337 15.99 -12.48 -26.03
CA ARG A 337 15.59 -11.44 -27.01
C ARG A 337 16.06 -10.03 -26.65
N ASN A 338 16.75 -9.84 -25.53
CA ASN A 338 17.18 -8.53 -25.03
C ASN A 338 18.61 -8.58 -24.48
N SER A 339 19.31 -7.45 -24.58
CA SER A 339 20.68 -7.28 -24.04
C SER A 339 20.74 -7.53 -22.53
N PRO A 340 21.80 -8.20 -21.99
CA PRO A 340 22.04 -8.32 -20.54
C PRO A 340 21.98 -6.99 -19.80
N ALA A 341 22.41 -5.90 -20.45
CA ALA A 341 22.42 -4.56 -19.87
C ALA A 341 21.02 -4.02 -19.53
N MET A 342 19.97 -4.53 -20.19
CA MET A 342 18.59 -4.16 -19.89
C MET A 342 18.14 -4.64 -18.50
N PHE A 343 18.82 -5.62 -17.91
CA PHE A 343 18.44 -6.26 -16.66
C PHE A 343 19.35 -5.94 -15.48
N ALA A 344 20.50 -5.29 -15.68
CA ALA A 344 21.55 -5.12 -14.68
C ALA A 344 21.03 -4.68 -13.29
N PHE A 345 20.33 -3.55 -13.22
CA PHE A 345 19.75 -3.01 -11.99
C PHE A 345 18.60 -3.88 -11.45
N ALA A 346 17.75 -4.40 -12.33
CA ALA A 346 16.61 -5.25 -11.99
C ALA A 346 17.01 -6.66 -11.51
N ASP A 347 18.25 -7.08 -11.75
CA ASP A 347 18.83 -8.32 -11.23
C ASP A 347 19.43 -8.13 -9.83
N LEU A 348 19.92 -6.93 -9.53
CA LEU A 348 20.54 -6.59 -8.25
C LEU A 348 19.53 -6.24 -7.15
N GLU A 349 18.43 -5.57 -7.49
CA GLU A 349 17.39 -5.11 -6.54
C GLU A 349 16.95 -6.19 -5.52
N PRO A 350 16.65 -7.46 -5.89
CA PRO A 350 16.20 -8.46 -4.93
C PRO A 350 17.22 -8.84 -3.85
N ALA A 351 18.51 -8.57 -4.08
CA ALA A 351 19.56 -8.83 -3.11
C ALA A 351 19.56 -7.82 -1.95
N HIS A 352 18.95 -6.64 -2.12
CA HIS A 352 18.84 -5.61 -1.07
C HIS A 352 18.20 -6.18 0.20
N PHE A 353 17.07 -6.87 0.06
CA PHE A 353 16.36 -7.52 1.16
C PHE A 353 17.28 -8.47 1.96
N GLY A 354 18.18 -9.18 1.28
CA GLY A 354 19.15 -10.06 1.93
C GLY A 354 20.15 -9.33 2.82
N ILE A 355 20.64 -8.16 2.41
CA ILE A 355 21.53 -7.33 3.25
C ILE A 355 20.76 -6.83 4.46
N VAL A 356 19.56 -6.29 4.23
CA VAL A 356 18.74 -5.64 5.24
C VAL A 356 18.29 -6.59 6.36
N VAL A 357 18.00 -7.86 6.06
CA VAL A 357 17.66 -8.87 7.08
C VAL A 357 18.89 -9.62 7.64
N GLY A 358 20.11 -9.21 7.30
CA GLY A 358 21.35 -9.88 7.70
C GLY A 358 21.50 -11.31 7.12
N GLY A 359 20.84 -11.59 6.00
CA GLY A 359 20.88 -12.88 5.30
C GLY A 359 22.10 -13.06 4.39
N ILE A 360 22.71 -11.95 3.94
CA ILE A 360 23.99 -11.90 3.21
C ILE A 360 24.84 -10.73 3.72
N PRO A 361 26.18 -10.81 3.66
CA PRO A 361 27.05 -9.67 3.97
C PRO A 361 26.89 -8.54 2.94
N SER A 362 27.26 -7.33 3.33
CA SER A 362 27.36 -6.16 2.44
C SER A 362 28.28 -6.44 1.24
N PRO A 363 28.05 -5.82 0.07
CA PRO A 363 28.94 -5.98 -1.08
C PRO A 363 30.38 -5.49 -0.78
N PRO A 364 31.41 -6.07 -1.41
CA PRO A 364 32.79 -5.62 -1.23
C PRO A 364 32.98 -4.13 -1.54
N PHE A 365 33.84 -3.46 -0.79
CA PHE A 365 34.02 -2.01 -0.84
C PHE A 365 35.34 -1.60 -1.51
N LEU A 366 35.24 -0.65 -2.43
CA LEU A 366 36.37 0.04 -3.07
C LEU A 366 36.03 1.52 -3.13
N ASP A 367 36.86 2.34 -2.48
CA ASP A 367 36.72 3.80 -2.43
C ASP A 367 37.04 4.47 -3.79
N LYS A 368 36.51 5.68 -4.00
CA LYS A 368 36.77 6.58 -5.13
C LYS A 368 36.54 6.01 -6.54
N HIS A 369 35.72 4.97 -6.67
CA HIS A 369 35.40 4.35 -7.95
C HIS A 369 33.91 4.04 -8.10
N SER A 370 33.43 4.09 -9.35
CA SER A 370 32.10 3.65 -9.76
C SER A 370 32.20 2.54 -10.81
N MET A 371 31.22 1.65 -10.88
CA MET A 371 31.14 0.59 -11.88
C MET A 371 29.92 0.79 -12.77
N VAL A 372 30.16 0.88 -14.09
CA VAL A 372 29.20 1.42 -15.06
C VAL A 372 28.57 0.32 -15.91
N PHE A 373 27.24 0.32 -15.93
CA PHE A 373 26.40 -0.58 -16.74
C PHE A 373 25.52 0.18 -17.73
N THR A 374 25.04 1.35 -17.33
CA THR A 374 24.16 2.22 -18.13
C THR A 374 24.81 2.58 -19.46
N GLY A 375 24.12 2.29 -20.57
CA GLY A 375 24.61 2.53 -21.94
C GLY A 375 25.68 1.56 -22.45
N ARG A 376 26.17 0.61 -21.64
CA ARG A 376 27.27 -0.29 -22.01
C ARG A 376 26.73 -1.59 -22.62
N ASN A 377 26.95 -1.78 -23.93
CA ASN A 377 26.33 -2.85 -24.72
C ASN A 377 27.35 -3.80 -25.37
N ASN A 378 28.54 -3.98 -24.77
CA ASN A 378 29.54 -4.94 -25.24
C ASN A 378 30.40 -5.47 -24.07
N PRO A 379 31.08 -6.64 -24.21
CA PRO A 379 31.84 -7.25 -23.11
C PRO A 379 32.99 -6.40 -22.57
N GLY A 380 33.59 -5.54 -23.40
CA GLY A 380 34.75 -4.74 -23.02
C GLY A 380 34.43 -3.52 -22.16
N THR A 381 33.17 -3.07 -22.16
CA THR A 381 32.69 -1.88 -21.43
C THR A 381 31.59 -2.19 -20.43
N TYR A 382 30.95 -3.35 -20.52
CA TYR A 382 29.88 -3.76 -19.61
C TYR A 382 30.46 -4.16 -18.24
N GLY A 383 30.19 -3.34 -17.22
CA GLY A 383 30.82 -3.47 -15.91
C GLY A 383 32.25 -2.93 -15.89
N GLU A 384 32.53 -1.85 -16.63
CA GLU A 384 33.83 -1.16 -16.51
C GLU A 384 33.97 -0.40 -15.18
N LEU A 385 35.20 -0.30 -14.69
CA LEU A 385 35.55 0.38 -13.44
C LEU A 385 36.17 1.74 -13.74
N VAL A 386 35.53 2.81 -13.26
CA VAL A 386 35.88 4.21 -13.50
C VAL A 386 36.34 4.86 -12.19
N SER A 387 37.48 5.57 -12.21
CA SER A 387 37.94 6.39 -11.08
C SER A 387 37.20 7.73 -11.07
N TRP A 388 36.89 8.26 -9.89
CA TRP A 388 36.33 9.64 -9.77
C TRP A 388 37.37 10.72 -10.14
N GLU A 389 38.66 10.38 -10.19
CA GLU A 389 39.71 11.27 -10.71
C GLU A 389 39.67 11.37 -12.25
N ASP A 390 39.34 10.27 -12.93
CA ASP A 390 39.21 10.22 -14.39
C ASP A 390 37.85 10.80 -14.87
N ASP A 391 36.81 10.63 -14.04
CA ASP A 391 35.44 11.12 -14.30
C ASP A 391 34.79 11.60 -12.98
N PRO A 392 34.91 12.90 -12.65
CA PRO A 392 34.30 13.47 -11.45
C PRO A 392 32.77 13.32 -11.38
N GLU A 393 32.10 13.18 -12.53
CA GLU A 393 30.66 12.97 -12.61
C GLU A 393 30.26 11.57 -12.10
N ALA A 394 31.18 10.60 -12.13
CA ALA A 394 30.95 9.23 -11.68
C ALA A 394 30.60 9.14 -10.19
N TYR A 395 31.11 10.06 -9.36
CA TYR A 395 30.70 10.22 -7.97
C TYR A 395 29.21 10.53 -7.88
N ARG A 396 28.75 11.58 -8.58
CA ARG A 396 27.34 12.01 -8.54
C ARG A 396 26.40 10.99 -9.15
N ARG A 397 26.80 10.32 -10.24
CA ARG A 397 25.97 9.26 -10.85
C ARG A 397 25.75 8.08 -9.90
N LEU A 398 26.76 7.68 -9.14
CA LEU A 398 26.63 6.70 -8.05
C LEU A 398 25.68 7.22 -6.95
N HIS A 399 25.89 8.46 -6.49
CA HIS A 399 25.08 9.10 -5.44
C HIS A 399 23.66 9.51 -5.90
N ASN A 400 23.35 9.37 -7.19
CA ASN A 400 21.99 9.47 -7.76
C ASN A 400 21.43 8.12 -8.26
N GLY A 401 22.13 6.99 -8.01
CA GLY A 401 21.67 5.65 -8.37
C GLY A 401 21.71 5.31 -9.86
N ARG A 402 22.37 6.13 -10.69
CA ARG A 402 22.57 5.92 -12.14
C ARG A 402 23.74 4.98 -12.46
N ASP A 403 24.71 4.90 -11.56
CA ASP A 403 25.84 3.96 -11.57
C ASP A 403 25.82 3.10 -10.29
N THR A 404 26.60 2.02 -10.27
CA THR A 404 26.68 1.07 -9.13
C THR A 404 28.02 1.13 -8.43
N SER A 405 28.08 0.74 -7.16
CA SER A 405 29.37 0.56 -6.49
C SER A 405 30.15 -0.61 -7.11
N PRO A 406 31.48 -0.67 -6.98
CA PRO A 406 32.26 -1.80 -7.50
C PRO A 406 31.82 -3.17 -6.95
N GLY A 407 31.38 -3.25 -5.69
CA GLY A 407 30.83 -4.48 -5.10
C GLY A 407 29.48 -4.88 -5.68
N GLU A 408 28.56 -3.93 -5.82
CA GLU A 408 27.25 -4.11 -6.46
C GLU A 408 27.39 -4.58 -7.92
N GLY A 409 28.29 -3.96 -8.68
CA GLY A 409 28.55 -4.34 -10.06
C GLY A 409 29.15 -5.73 -10.20
N LEU A 410 30.01 -6.16 -9.26
CA LEU A 410 30.48 -7.54 -9.20
C LEU A 410 29.35 -8.54 -8.91
N TRP A 411 28.35 -8.16 -8.09
CA TRP A 411 27.15 -8.96 -7.85
C TRP A 411 26.24 -9.03 -9.09
N ILE A 412 26.02 -7.94 -9.81
CA ILE A 412 25.28 -7.94 -11.10
C ILE A 412 25.87 -8.98 -12.04
N LEU A 413 27.20 -8.91 -12.26
CA LEU A 413 27.90 -9.83 -13.15
C LEU A 413 27.84 -11.29 -12.67
N GLU A 414 27.81 -11.54 -11.35
CA GLU A 414 27.65 -12.88 -10.78
C GLU A 414 26.24 -13.44 -11.01
N ILE A 415 25.22 -12.65 -10.70
CA ILE A 415 23.81 -13.02 -10.85
C ILE A 415 23.53 -13.39 -12.30
N GLN A 416 24.01 -12.56 -13.23
CA GLN A 416 23.85 -12.77 -14.67
C GLN A 416 24.66 -13.94 -15.21
N ASP A 417 25.95 -14.11 -14.86
CA ASP A 417 26.78 -15.23 -15.34
C ASP A 417 26.11 -16.56 -15.00
N ARG A 418 25.66 -16.72 -13.75
CA ARG A 418 24.94 -17.93 -13.31
C ARG A 418 23.58 -18.09 -13.99
N LEU A 419 22.80 -17.01 -14.10
CA LEU A 419 21.47 -17.05 -14.72
C LEU A 419 21.53 -17.47 -16.20
N TYR A 420 22.42 -16.86 -16.99
CA TYR A 420 22.56 -17.20 -18.40
C TYR A 420 23.08 -18.63 -18.61
N LYS A 421 24.07 -19.10 -17.82
CA LYS A 421 24.49 -20.52 -17.81
C LYS A 421 23.31 -21.46 -17.54
N PHE A 422 22.49 -21.16 -16.53
CA PHE A 422 21.32 -21.97 -16.17
C PHE A 422 20.28 -22.03 -17.29
N LEU A 423 19.97 -20.90 -17.94
CA LEU A 423 19.00 -20.84 -19.04
C LEU A 423 19.49 -21.60 -20.28
N VAL A 424 20.79 -21.52 -20.60
CA VAL A 424 21.42 -22.32 -21.65
C VAL A 424 21.34 -23.82 -21.33
N ALA A 425 21.66 -24.23 -20.09
CA ALA A 425 21.54 -25.62 -19.64
C ALA A 425 20.09 -26.13 -19.72
N MET A 426 19.11 -25.31 -19.33
CA MET A 426 17.68 -25.64 -19.49
C MET A 426 17.29 -25.82 -20.96
N CYS A 427 17.77 -24.95 -21.86
CA CYS A 427 17.54 -25.13 -23.30
C CYS A 427 18.08 -26.47 -23.80
N LYS A 428 19.32 -26.85 -23.40
CA LYS A 428 19.95 -28.12 -23.75
C LYS A 428 19.17 -29.33 -23.22
N LEU A 429 18.63 -29.27 -21.99
CA LEU A 429 17.79 -30.36 -21.46
C LEU A 429 16.42 -30.49 -22.16
N VAL A 430 15.80 -29.38 -22.56
CA VAL A 430 14.51 -29.39 -23.27
C VAL A 430 14.67 -29.80 -24.75
N LEU A 431 15.77 -29.38 -25.38
CA LEU A 431 16.12 -29.61 -26.78
C LEU A 431 17.25 -30.65 -26.95
N HIS A 432 17.32 -31.65 -26.06
CA HIS A 432 18.35 -32.68 -25.97
C HIS A 432 18.68 -33.52 -27.23
N ASP A 433 17.81 -33.47 -28.25
CA ASP A 433 17.98 -34.10 -29.57
C ASP A 433 18.49 -33.12 -30.66
N ILE A 434 18.69 -31.85 -30.30
CA ILE A 434 19.25 -30.82 -31.17
C ILE A 434 20.70 -30.54 -30.72
N PRO A 435 21.69 -30.58 -31.62
CA PRO A 435 23.07 -30.21 -31.30
C PRO A 435 23.16 -28.69 -31.09
N LEU A 436 22.98 -28.24 -29.84
CA LEU A 436 23.06 -26.82 -29.50
C LEU A 436 24.50 -26.35 -29.24
N ASP A 437 25.43 -27.24 -28.87
CA ASP A 437 26.82 -26.89 -28.57
C ASP A 437 27.65 -26.53 -29.81
N ASN A 438 27.24 -26.97 -31.01
CA ASN A 438 27.91 -26.61 -32.25
C ASN A 438 27.32 -25.31 -32.82
N ASN A 439 28.00 -24.19 -32.60
CA ASN A 439 27.57 -22.88 -33.10
C ASN A 439 27.40 -22.85 -34.63
N ASP A 440 28.21 -23.57 -35.42
CA ASP A 440 28.10 -23.55 -36.88
C ASP A 440 26.82 -24.25 -37.35
N GLU A 441 26.49 -25.40 -36.77
CA GLU A 441 25.22 -26.10 -37.04
C GLU A 441 24.00 -25.33 -36.54
N LEU A 442 24.12 -24.66 -35.39
CA LEU A 442 23.06 -23.82 -34.84
C LEU A 442 22.81 -22.60 -35.74
N LEU A 443 23.86 -21.87 -36.14
CA LEU A 443 23.75 -20.67 -36.95
C LEU A 443 23.37 -20.95 -38.41
N ALA A 444 23.69 -22.15 -38.94
CA ALA A 444 23.24 -22.60 -40.26
C ALA A 444 21.72 -22.78 -40.38
N ARG A 445 20.99 -22.89 -39.25
CA ARG A 445 19.53 -22.92 -39.26
C ARG A 445 18.95 -21.49 -39.39
N PRO A 446 17.91 -21.29 -40.21
CA PRO A 446 17.27 -19.98 -40.36
C PRO A 446 16.58 -19.56 -39.06
N VAL A 447 16.48 -18.24 -38.86
CA VAL A 447 15.70 -17.63 -37.77
C VAL A 447 14.21 -17.95 -37.97
N GLU A 448 13.55 -18.43 -36.93
CA GLU A 448 12.11 -18.70 -36.91
C GLU A 448 11.32 -17.41 -36.57
N PRO A 449 10.08 -17.25 -37.07
CA PRO A 449 9.23 -16.14 -36.67
C PRO A 449 8.91 -16.20 -35.17
N VAL A 450 8.88 -15.04 -34.51
CA VAL A 450 8.63 -14.92 -33.05
C VAL A 450 7.29 -15.57 -32.68
N PRO A 451 7.27 -16.68 -31.92
CA PRO A 451 6.04 -17.26 -31.41
C PRO A 451 5.45 -16.41 -30.29
N THR A 452 4.12 -16.48 -30.10
CA THR A 452 3.46 -15.89 -28.93
C THR A 452 3.84 -16.67 -27.67
N VAL A 453 4.40 -15.99 -26.66
CA VAL A 453 4.76 -16.64 -25.40
C VAL A 453 3.49 -16.92 -24.56
N PRO A 454 3.35 -18.12 -23.96
CA PRO A 454 2.25 -18.41 -23.04
C PRO A 454 2.27 -17.50 -21.81
N THR A 455 1.11 -16.90 -21.49
CA THR A 455 0.88 -16.19 -20.22
C THR A 455 -0.27 -16.85 -19.45
N ALA A 456 -0.27 -16.72 -18.13
CA ALA A 456 -1.25 -17.34 -17.24
C ALA A 456 -2.66 -16.74 -17.37
N ASN A 457 -2.80 -15.63 -18.12
CA ASN A 457 -4.06 -14.97 -18.50
C ASN A 457 -4.94 -15.79 -19.47
N ASN A 458 -4.64 -17.08 -19.66
CA ASN A 458 -5.46 -17.99 -20.46
C ASN A 458 -6.86 -18.15 -19.84
N ILE A 459 -7.85 -18.16 -20.73
CA ILE A 459 -9.29 -18.24 -20.42
C ILE A 459 -9.57 -19.29 -19.34
N ASN A 460 -10.11 -18.85 -18.20
CA ASN A 460 -10.50 -19.73 -17.09
C ASN A 460 -11.47 -20.81 -17.60
N LYS A 461 -11.55 -21.97 -16.92
CA LYS A 461 -12.41 -23.12 -17.30
C LYS A 461 -13.88 -22.78 -17.63
N ASN A 462 -14.36 -21.61 -17.21
CA ASN A 462 -15.72 -21.11 -17.40
C ASN A 462 -15.89 -20.13 -18.59
N GLY A 463 -14.86 -19.91 -19.41
CA GLY A 463 -14.90 -18.99 -20.57
C GLY A 463 -14.56 -17.53 -20.25
N THR A 464 -13.95 -17.22 -19.11
CA THR A 464 -13.64 -15.84 -18.67
C THR A 464 -12.13 -15.60 -18.68
N ALA A 465 -11.63 -14.63 -19.45
CA ALA A 465 -10.27 -14.12 -19.28
C ALA A 465 -10.27 -13.08 -18.14
N ALA A 466 -9.96 -13.55 -16.93
CA ALA A 466 -9.84 -12.70 -15.74
C ALA A 466 -8.43 -12.81 -15.18
N THR A 467 -7.75 -11.67 -15.11
CA THR A 467 -6.38 -11.52 -14.62
C THR A 467 -6.38 -11.28 -13.10
N SER A 468 -5.30 -11.63 -12.42
CA SER A 468 -5.04 -11.18 -11.05
C SER A 468 -3.76 -10.34 -11.04
N LEU A 469 -3.74 -9.28 -10.23
CA LEU A 469 -2.54 -8.49 -10.01
C LEU A 469 -1.41 -9.34 -9.41
N LEU A 470 -1.72 -10.29 -8.54
CA LEU A 470 -0.75 -11.25 -8.01
C LEU A 470 -0.10 -12.08 -9.14
N THR A 471 -0.89 -12.57 -10.10
CA THR A 471 -0.39 -13.29 -11.28
C THR A 471 0.45 -12.37 -12.16
N THR A 472 -0.03 -11.15 -12.41
CA THR A 472 0.65 -10.14 -13.24
C THR A 472 2.00 -9.74 -12.65
N ARG A 473 2.09 -9.57 -11.33
CA ARG A 473 3.33 -9.23 -10.62
C ARG A 473 4.29 -10.42 -10.56
N LEU A 474 3.78 -11.65 -10.37
CA LEU A 474 4.60 -12.86 -10.50
C LEU A 474 5.23 -12.96 -11.89
N GLU A 475 4.43 -12.84 -12.96
CA GLU A 475 4.93 -12.91 -14.34
C GLU A 475 5.92 -11.77 -14.66
N ALA A 476 5.69 -10.56 -14.12
CA ALA A 476 6.58 -9.42 -14.31
C ALA A 476 8.02 -9.66 -13.84
N GLN A 477 8.25 -10.55 -12.86
CA GLN A 477 9.61 -10.92 -12.41
C GLN A 477 10.41 -11.71 -13.46
N TYR A 478 9.70 -12.31 -14.43
CA TYR A 478 10.27 -13.14 -15.50
C TYR A 478 10.25 -12.43 -16.87
N HIS A 479 9.66 -11.25 -16.96
CA HIS A 479 9.64 -10.42 -18.16
C HIS A 479 10.83 -9.45 -18.24
N VAL A 480 10.91 -8.72 -19.36
CA VAL A 480 11.67 -7.46 -19.45
C VAL A 480 11.17 -6.49 -18.36
N PRO A 481 12.06 -5.74 -17.67
CA PRO A 481 11.66 -4.77 -16.66
C PRO A 481 10.54 -3.84 -17.17
N ALA A 482 9.46 -3.79 -16.39
CA ALA A 482 8.28 -3.02 -16.76
C ALA A 482 8.59 -1.51 -16.79
N LYS A 483 7.79 -0.76 -17.54
CA LYS A 483 7.86 0.71 -17.62
C LYS A 483 6.61 1.33 -17.05
N LEU A 484 6.72 2.57 -16.55
CA LEU A 484 5.59 3.39 -16.10
C LEU A 484 4.43 3.36 -17.13
N ASN A 485 3.24 2.95 -16.67
CA ASN A 485 2.01 2.95 -17.45
C ASN A 485 1.03 4.00 -16.89
N MET A 486 1.13 5.23 -17.41
CA MET A 486 0.24 6.33 -16.98
C MET A 486 -1.24 6.03 -17.19
N ARG A 487 -1.62 5.35 -18.28
CA ARG A 487 -3.02 4.98 -18.52
C ARG A 487 -3.56 4.04 -17.44
N ARG A 488 -2.74 3.10 -16.96
CA ARG A 488 -3.09 2.23 -15.82
C ARG A 488 -3.27 3.07 -14.55
N LEU A 489 -2.32 3.96 -14.24
CA LEU A 489 -2.38 4.82 -13.06
C LEU A 489 -3.66 5.70 -13.06
N GLN A 490 -3.95 6.38 -14.17
CA GLN A 490 -5.18 7.15 -14.36
C GLN A 490 -6.44 6.29 -14.20
N THR A 491 -6.49 5.11 -14.84
CA THR A 491 -7.68 4.24 -14.84
C THR A 491 -7.97 3.68 -13.44
N LEU A 492 -6.94 3.26 -12.70
CA LEU A 492 -7.07 2.75 -11.33
C LEU A 492 -7.58 3.82 -10.37
N VAL A 493 -6.96 5.00 -10.39
CA VAL A 493 -7.29 6.09 -9.46
C VAL A 493 -8.66 6.69 -9.79
N ALA A 494 -9.00 6.88 -11.06
CA ALA A 494 -10.34 7.37 -11.45
C ALA A 494 -11.45 6.38 -11.08
N ALA A 495 -11.23 5.06 -11.26
CA ALA A 495 -12.20 4.05 -10.88
C ALA A 495 -12.36 3.92 -9.35
N LYS A 496 -11.28 4.13 -8.58
CA LYS A 496 -11.31 4.14 -7.11
C LYS A 496 -11.95 5.41 -6.54
N LEU A 497 -11.70 6.58 -7.12
CA LEU A 497 -12.43 7.80 -6.78
C LEU A 497 -13.94 7.60 -7.04
N SER A 498 -14.32 7.09 -8.21
CA SER A 498 -15.72 6.78 -8.52
C SER A 498 -16.32 5.73 -7.57
N GLU A 499 -15.56 4.75 -7.10
CA GLU A 499 -16.00 3.79 -6.07
C GLU A 499 -16.30 4.50 -4.75
N THR A 500 -15.39 5.38 -4.32
CA THR A 500 -15.54 6.13 -3.07
C THR A 500 -16.76 7.08 -3.11
N GLU A 501 -16.98 7.76 -4.24
CA GLU A 501 -18.17 8.60 -4.48
C GLU A 501 -19.48 7.76 -4.47
N ASP A 502 -19.50 6.63 -5.18
CA ASP A 502 -20.67 5.71 -5.19
C ASP A 502 -20.97 5.09 -3.82
N THR A 503 -19.94 4.79 -3.03
CA THR A 503 -20.09 4.26 -1.66
C THR A 503 -20.70 5.29 -0.72
N LEU A 504 -20.36 6.58 -0.84
CA LEU A 504 -21.09 7.66 -0.15
C LEU A 504 -22.56 7.76 -0.60
N TRP A 505 -22.83 7.67 -1.91
CA TRP A 505 -24.22 7.66 -2.40
C TRP A 505 -25.01 6.45 -1.88
N ALA A 506 -24.42 5.26 -1.86
CA ALA A 506 -25.06 4.05 -1.35
C ALA A 506 -25.44 4.17 0.14
N MET A 507 -24.55 4.75 0.96
CA MET A 507 -24.81 5.04 2.38
C MET A 507 -25.85 6.14 2.63
N ARG A 508 -26.07 7.05 1.67
CA ARG A 508 -27.15 8.05 1.71
C ARG A 508 -28.48 7.52 1.18
N GLU A 509 -28.42 6.52 0.32
CA GLU A 509 -29.57 6.02 -0.41
C GLU A 509 -30.27 4.83 0.26
N ASP A 510 -29.53 3.82 0.74
CA ASP A 510 -30.10 2.57 1.25
C ASP A 510 -29.80 2.36 2.75
N PRO A 511 -30.81 2.48 3.65
CA PRO A 511 -30.63 2.28 5.10
C PRO A 511 -30.04 0.92 5.46
N GLY A 512 -30.32 -0.12 4.65
CA GLY A 512 -29.78 -1.45 4.86
C GLY A 512 -28.28 -1.52 4.64
N VAL A 513 -27.74 -0.74 3.70
CA VAL A 513 -26.31 -0.67 3.40
C VAL A 513 -25.59 0.12 4.49
N PHE A 514 -26.16 1.25 4.90
CA PHE A 514 -25.67 2.04 6.03
C PHE A 514 -25.58 1.19 7.31
N ALA A 515 -26.65 0.45 7.64
CA ALA A 515 -26.70 -0.43 8.81
C ALA A 515 -25.72 -1.61 8.73
N THR A 516 -25.54 -2.26 7.57
CA THR A 516 -24.56 -3.35 7.43
C THR A 516 -23.13 -2.86 7.66
N SER A 517 -22.73 -1.71 7.10
CA SER A 517 -21.41 -1.10 7.36
C SER A 517 -21.20 -0.78 8.85
N LEU A 518 -22.23 -0.25 9.53
CA LEU A 518 -22.15 0.03 10.96
C LEU A 518 -21.96 -1.25 11.79
N LEU A 519 -22.69 -2.33 11.48
CA LEU A 519 -22.61 -3.59 12.22
C LEU A 519 -21.24 -4.25 12.05
N GLU A 520 -20.66 -4.26 10.84
CA GLU A 520 -19.30 -4.77 10.60
C GLU A 520 -18.24 -4.01 11.42
N LYS A 521 -18.36 -2.68 11.53
CA LYS A 521 -17.47 -1.85 12.34
C LYS A 521 -17.73 -2.02 13.84
N TYR A 522 -18.98 -2.19 14.26
CA TYR A 522 -19.40 -2.41 15.65
C TYR A 522 -18.88 -3.73 16.20
N GLU A 523 -18.96 -4.82 15.44
CA GLU A 523 -18.42 -6.13 15.84
C GLU A 523 -16.88 -6.15 15.93
N SER A 524 -16.20 -5.13 15.41
CA SER A 524 -14.74 -4.96 15.43
C SER A 524 -14.26 -3.91 16.45
N GLN A 525 -15.11 -3.48 17.40
CA GLN A 525 -14.72 -2.50 18.43
C GLN A 525 -13.94 -3.17 19.60
N PRO A 526 -12.99 -2.47 20.26
CA PRO A 526 -12.24 -3.00 21.40
C PRO A 526 -13.09 -3.61 22.52
N GLU A 527 -14.28 -3.06 22.76
CA GLU A 527 -15.23 -3.51 23.78
C GLU A 527 -15.75 -4.93 23.57
N HIS A 528 -15.61 -5.48 22.35
CA HIS A 528 -15.95 -6.86 22.03
C HIS A 528 -14.89 -7.88 22.48
N LEU A 529 -13.68 -7.43 22.81
CA LEU A 529 -12.67 -8.28 23.44
C LEU A 529 -13.09 -8.68 24.87
N LEU A 530 -12.46 -9.74 25.36
CA LEU A 530 -12.53 -10.13 26.76
C LEU A 530 -11.36 -9.53 27.55
N ASP A 531 -11.58 -9.24 28.84
CA ASP A 531 -10.50 -8.89 29.77
C ASP A 531 -9.65 -10.11 30.16
N SER A 532 -8.61 -9.92 30.97
CA SER A 532 -7.78 -10.99 31.53
C SER A 532 -8.56 -12.04 32.33
N LEU A 533 -9.73 -11.67 32.85
CA LEU A 533 -10.62 -12.52 33.64
C LEU A 533 -11.69 -13.21 32.76
N GLY A 534 -11.63 -13.05 31.43
CA GLY A 534 -12.58 -13.63 30.48
C GLY A 534 -13.95 -12.95 30.45
N LYS A 535 -14.09 -11.75 31.04
CA LYS A 535 -15.36 -11.00 31.09
C LYS A 535 -15.48 -10.04 29.92
N ARG A 536 -16.73 -9.72 29.55
CA ARG A 536 -17.07 -8.75 28.50
C ARG A 536 -17.05 -7.32 29.04
N HIS A 537 -16.76 -6.35 28.17
CA HIS A 537 -16.77 -4.94 28.54
C HIS A 537 -18.15 -4.46 29.08
N PRO A 538 -18.20 -3.63 30.14
CA PRO A 538 -19.46 -3.19 30.76
C PRO A 538 -20.44 -2.49 29.80
N MET A 539 -19.95 -1.78 28.78
CA MET A 539 -20.81 -1.14 27.78
C MET A 539 -21.66 -2.15 27.00
N LEU A 540 -21.16 -3.35 26.75
CA LEU A 540 -21.92 -4.41 26.07
C LEU A 540 -23.00 -5.04 26.94
N ALA A 541 -22.90 -4.94 28.27
CA ALA A 541 -23.88 -5.51 29.19
C ALA A 541 -25.25 -4.81 29.11
N THR A 542 -25.28 -3.48 28.91
CA THR A 542 -26.52 -2.70 28.94
C THR A 542 -26.99 -2.26 27.55
N ALA A 543 -28.31 -2.13 27.36
CA ALA A 543 -28.85 -1.61 26.10
C ALA A 543 -28.47 -0.14 25.83
N LYS A 544 -28.23 0.64 26.91
CA LYS A 544 -27.74 2.02 26.83
C LYS A 544 -26.29 2.05 26.32
N GLY A 545 -25.39 1.30 26.94
CA GLY A 545 -23.98 1.24 26.55
C GLY A 545 -23.78 0.75 25.12
N ARG A 546 -24.55 -0.25 24.65
CA ARG A 546 -24.53 -0.69 23.24
C ARG A 546 -24.97 0.41 22.26
N ARG A 547 -25.92 1.27 22.63
CA ARG A 547 -26.33 2.43 21.81
C ARG A 547 -25.28 3.55 21.82
N GLU A 548 -24.61 3.76 22.94
CA GLU A 548 -23.52 4.74 23.06
C GLU A 548 -22.29 4.31 22.24
N LEU A 549 -21.93 3.01 22.27
CA LEU A 549 -20.90 2.43 21.40
C LEU A 549 -21.28 2.54 19.92
N MET A 550 -22.51 2.21 19.54
CA MET A 550 -22.97 2.38 18.15
C MET A 550 -22.91 3.84 17.68
N ALA A 551 -23.18 4.81 18.56
CA ALA A 551 -23.02 6.23 18.22
C ALA A 551 -21.54 6.63 18.03
N GLN A 552 -20.58 5.99 18.73
CA GLN A 552 -19.16 6.16 18.44
C GLN A 552 -18.80 5.55 17.07
N VAL A 553 -19.32 4.36 16.74
CA VAL A 553 -19.14 3.72 15.43
C VAL A 553 -19.68 4.58 14.28
N VAL A 554 -20.82 5.26 14.46
CA VAL A 554 -21.37 6.22 13.48
C VAL A 554 -20.40 7.38 13.23
N ARG A 555 -19.75 7.92 14.27
CA ARG A 555 -18.73 8.97 14.11
C ARG A 555 -17.54 8.44 13.33
N ALA A 556 -16.95 7.33 13.75
CA ALA A 556 -15.81 6.72 13.08
C ALA A 556 -16.12 6.32 11.62
N GLN A 557 -17.36 5.91 11.31
CA GLN A 557 -17.80 5.67 9.94
C GLN A 557 -17.83 6.97 9.12
N PHE A 558 -18.36 8.05 9.67
CA PHE A 558 -18.46 9.33 8.98
C PHE A 558 -17.08 9.97 8.73
N SER A 559 -16.23 10.04 9.77
CA SER A 559 -14.87 10.57 9.70
C SER A 559 -13.91 9.72 8.84
N TYR A 560 -14.30 8.50 8.45
CA TYR A 560 -13.56 7.68 7.49
C TYR A 560 -14.02 7.92 6.04
N TYR A 561 -15.31 7.79 5.75
CA TYR A 561 -15.79 7.79 4.37
C TYR A 561 -15.93 9.18 3.75
N VAL A 562 -16.18 10.24 4.53
CA VAL A 562 -16.31 11.60 3.97
C VAL A 562 -14.95 12.14 3.50
N PRO A 563 -13.86 12.10 4.28
CA PRO A 563 -12.55 12.58 3.82
C PRO A 563 -11.96 11.74 2.69
N ALA A 564 -12.30 10.44 2.61
CA ALA A 564 -11.80 9.54 1.56
C ALA A 564 -12.09 10.06 0.13
N VAL A 565 -13.20 10.77 -0.09
CA VAL A 565 -13.51 11.39 -1.38
C VAL A 565 -12.54 12.50 -1.76
N GLU A 566 -12.06 13.28 -0.79
CA GLU A 566 -11.01 14.28 -1.06
C GLU A 566 -9.64 13.64 -1.21
N ILE A 567 -9.30 12.64 -0.38
CA ILE A 567 -8.04 11.89 -0.49
C ILE A 567 -7.87 11.32 -1.90
N TRP A 568 -8.82 10.52 -2.38
CA TRP A 568 -8.79 9.97 -3.74
C TRP A 568 -8.96 11.05 -4.82
N GLY A 569 -9.59 12.17 -4.48
CA GLY A 569 -9.69 13.36 -5.31
C GLY A 569 -8.34 14.04 -5.58
N PHE A 570 -7.54 14.25 -4.54
CA PHE A 570 -6.20 14.82 -4.66
C PHE A 570 -5.23 13.90 -5.40
N VAL A 571 -5.29 12.58 -5.14
CA VAL A 571 -4.49 11.60 -5.90
C VAL A 571 -4.90 11.61 -7.38
N HIS A 572 -6.20 11.64 -7.68
CA HIS A 572 -6.71 11.75 -9.05
C HIS A 572 -6.19 13.00 -9.76
N ASP A 573 -6.28 14.16 -9.12
CA ASP A 573 -5.93 15.44 -9.75
C ASP A 573 -4.40 15.54 -9.96
N LYS A 574 -3.58 15.03 -9.03
CA LYS A 574 -2.11 14.94 -9.21
C LYS A 574 -1.71 13.93 -10.30
N VAL A 575 -2.37 12.77 -10.39
CA VAL A 575 -2.14 11.78 -11.46
C VAL A 575 -2.53 12.34 -12.84
N ALA A 576 -3.64 13.08 -12.93
CA ALA A 576 -4.05 13.77 -14.15
C ALA A 576 -3.03 14.84 -14.56
N ARG A 577 -2.55 15.65 -13.60
CA ARG A 577 -1.53 16.67 -13.82
C ARG A 577 -0.18 16.08 -14.27
N LEU A 578 0.23 14.96 -13.67
CA LEU A 578 1.44 14.24 -14.07
C LEU A 578 1.33 13.72 -15.51
N ALA A 579 0.18 13.16 -15.90
CA ALA A 579 -0.06 12.69 -17.26
C ALA A 579 0.07 13.83 -18.29
N GLU A 580 -0.60 14.97 -18.04
CA GLU A 580 -0.54 16.17 -18.88
C GLU A 580 0.90 16.68 -19.06
N LEU A 581 1.65 16.78 -17.94
CA LEU A 581 3.03 17.27 -17.97
C LEU A 581 3.97 16.28 -18.67
N LYS A 582 3.78 14.97 -18.50
CA LYS A 582 4.61 13.95 -19.15
C LYS A 582 4.38 13.94 -20.67
N GLU A 583 3.13 13.98 -21.12
CA GLU A 583 2.79 14.06 -22.54
C GLU A 583 3.40 15.32 -23.18
N ARG A 584 3.24 16.47 -22.51
CA ARG A 584 3.69 17.77 -23.02
C ARG A 584 5.21 17.99 -22.97
N LEU A 585 5.89 17.52 -21.92
CA LEU A 585 7.30 17.89 -21.64
C LEU A 585 8.30 16.74 -21.82
N PHE A 586 7.85 15.49 -21.98
CA PHE A 586 8.74 14.33 -22.05
C PHE A 586 8.49 13.49 -23.30
N ASP A 587 7.26 13.05 -23.53
CA ASP A 587 6.95 12.12 -24.64
C ASP A 587 7.20 12.74 -26.02
N ASN A 588 7.16 14.07 -26.13
CA ASN A 588 7.45 14.83 -27.34
C ASN A 588 8.85 15.49 -27.35
N ALA A 589 9.66 15.31 -26.31
CA ALA A 589 10.88 16.10 -26.07
C ALA A 589 12.21 15.36 -26.31
N GLY A 590 12.20 14.03 -26.46
CA GLY A 590 13.40 13.25 -26.80
C GLY A 590 14.45 13.13 -25.68
N VAL A 591 14.05 13.30 -24.41
CA VAL A 591 14.91 13.22 -23.22
C VAL A 591 15.66 11.88 -23.17
N LEU A 592 16.99 11.91 -23.07
CA LEU A 592 17.82 10.71 -23.01
C LEU A 592 17.88 10.15 -21.57
N PRO A 593 18.08 8.84 -21.36
CA PRO A 593 18.15 8.24 -20.03
C PRO A 593 19.26 8.79 -19.10
N GLY A 594 20.25 9.50 -19.65
CA GLY A 594 21.29 10.17 -18.87
C GLY A 594 20.93 11.60 -18.43
N ASP A 595 19.92 12.21 -19.04
CA ASP A 595 19.51 13.60 -18.81
C ASP A 595 18.61 13.71 -17.57
N ASP A 596 18.56 14.89 -16.98
CA ASP A 596 17.61 15.20 -15.91
C ASP A 596 16.20 15.48 -16.47
N LEU A 597 15.17 15.23 -15.66
CA LEU A 597 13.80 15.53 -16.05
C LEU A 597 13.56 17.05 -16.11
N PRO A 598 12.70 17.53 -17.03
CA PRO A 598 12.24 18.92 -17.01
C PRO A 598 11.72 19.29 -15.61
N PRO A 599 12.17 20.39 -14.96
CA PRO A 599 11.93 20.62 -13.53
C PRO A 599 10.45 20.57 -13.11
N LYS A 600 9.53 21.05 -13.97
CA LYS A 600 8.08 20.98 -13.71
C LYS A 600 7.51 19.56 -13.74
N LEU A 601 8.10 18.66 -14.54
CA LEU A 601 7.73 17.25 -14.55
C LEU A 601 8.36 16.52 -13.36
N ALA A 602 9.62 16.82 -13.04
CA ALA A 602 10.31 16.29 -11.85
C ALA A 602 9.51 16.59 -10.57
N MET A 603 9.15 17.86 -10.35
CA MET A 603 8.35 18.27 -9.18
C MET A 603 6.97 17.61 -9.14
N ALA A 604 6.33 17.35 -10.29
CA ALA A 604 5.06 16.63 -10.34
C ALA A 604 5.20 15.15 -9.93
N PHE A 605 6.33 14.51 -10.25
CA PHE A 605 6.66 13.18 -9.73
C PHE A 605 6.94 13.20 -8.22
N TYR A 606 7.80 14.13 -7.75
CA TYR A 606 8.16 14.25 -6.33
C TYR A 606 6.92 14.50 -5.46
N SER A 607 6.10 15.47 -5.86
CA SER A 607 4.84 15.79 -5.20
C SER A 607 3.91 14.58 -5.15
N LEU A 608 3.68 13.87 -6.27
CA LEU A 608 2.81 12.69 -6.27
C LEU A 608 3.38 11.56 -5.39
N LEU A 609 4.69 11.30 -5.47
CA LEU A 609 5.36 10.25 -4.69
C LEU A 609 5.24 10.52 -3.19
N PHE A 610 5.58 11.73 -2.73
CA PHE A 610 5.47 12.14 -1.33
C PHE A 610 4.02 12.04 -0.83
N HIS A 611 3.05 12.49 -1.63
CA HIS A 611 1.63 12.38 -1.27
C HIS A 611 1.20 10.92 -1.13
N LEU A 612 1.59 10.03 -2.04
CA LEU A 612 1.27 8.60 -1.92
C LEU A 612 1.95 7.95 -0.70
N GLN A 613 3.22 8.28 -0.43
CA GLN A 613 3.97 7.79 0.74
C GLN A 613 3.36 8.23 2.08
N ARG A 614 2.77 9.44 2.14
CA ARG A 614 2.05 9.93 3.34
C ARG A 614 0.60 9.41 3.41
N LEU A 615 -0.13 9.38 2.30
CA LEU A 615 -1.54 8.91 2.26
C LEU A 615 -1.67 7.40 2.53
N VAL A 616 -0.70 6.58 2.13
CA VAL A 616 -0.72 5.14 2.44
C VAL A 616 -0.55 4.84 3.94
N GLN A 617 -0.06 5.80 4.73
CA GLN A 617 -0.02 5.67 6.20
C GLN A 617 -1.42 5.65 6.81
N ILE A 618 -2.44 6.25 6.16
CA ILE A 618 -3.81 6.34 6.69
C ILE A 618 -4.45 4.94 6.83
N PRO A 619 -4.53 4.09 5.78
CA PRO A 619 -5.06 2.73 5.93
C PRO A 619 -4.10 1.75 6.62
N LEU A 620 -2.79 2.03 6.69
CA LEU A 620 -1.82 1.22 7.44
C LEU A 620 -1.84 1.52 8.95
N GLY A 621 -2.11 2.77 9.33
CA GLY A 621 -2.24 3.22 10.72
C GLY A 621 -3.30 2.41 11.46
N GLY A 622 -2.93 1.78 12.58
CA GLY A 622 -3.81 0.90 13.35
C GLY A 622 -4.24 -0.39 12.63
N MET A 623 -3.66 -0.75 11.49
CA MET A 623 -4.09 -1.93 10.73
C MET A 623 -3.86 -3.24 11.47
N CYS A 624 -2.69 -3.42 12.10
CA CYS A 624 -2.42 -4.56 12.99
C CYS A 624 -3.44 -4.66 14.14
N GLN A 625 -3.89 -3.53 14.69
CA GLN A 625 -4.93 -3.48 15.71
C GLN A 625 -6.30 -3.87 15.13
N ARG A 626 -6.72 -3.29 13.99
CA ARG A 626 -7.97 -3.68 13.29
C ARG A 626 -7.98 -5.15 12.89
N ALA A 627 -6.83 -5.71 12.50
CA ALA A 627 -6.68 -7.14 12.21
C ALA A 627 -7.01 -8.00 13.43
N ARG A 628 -6.39 -7.69 14.57
CA ARG A 628 -6.61 -8.38 15.86
C ARG A 628 -8.02 -8.21 16.42
N LEU A 629 -8.61 -7.03 16.28
CA LEU A 629 -9.97 -6.72 16.71
C LEU A 629 -11.05 -7.34 15.82
N SER A 630 -10.71 -7.76 14.61
CA SER A 630 -11.70 -8.29 13.67
C SER A 630 -12.31 -9.62 14.16
N PRO A 631 -13.59 -9.90 13.87
CA PRO A 631 -14.26 -11.11 14.38
C PRO A 631 -13.56 -12.45 14.14
N PRO A 632 -12.82 -12.68 13.03
CA PRO A 632 -12.01 -13.89 12.86
C PRO A 632 -10.88 -14.06 13.88
N LEU A 633 -10.26 -12.98 14.36
CA LEU A 633 -9.02 -13.00 15.15
C LEU A 633 -9.20 -12.48 16.59
N GLN A 634 -10.31 -11.81 16.91
CA GLN A 634 -10.63 -11.28 18.25
C GLN A 634 -10.45 -12.30 19.39
N HIS A 635 -10.67 -13.59 19.10
CA HIS A 635 -10.56 -14.66 20.09
C HIS A 635 -9.11 -14.87 20.58
N LEU A 636 -8.13 -14.45 19.77
CA LEU A 636 -6.69 -14.44 20.02
C LEU A 636 -6.20 -13.15 20.70
N SER A 637 -7.09 -12.31 21.24
CA SER A 637 -6.72 -11.01 21.85
C SER A 637 -7.47 -10.75 23.17
N ARG A 638 -6.90 -9.92 24.05
CA ARG A 638 -7.43 -9.55 25.38
C ARG A 638 -7.08 -8.09 25.72
N ILE A 639 -7.84 -7.47 26.63
CA ILE A 639 -7.81 -6.01 26.90
C ILE A 639 -6.60 -5.53 27.73
N THR A 640 -5.84 -6.40 28.40
CA THR A 640 -5.01 -6.04 29.58
C THR A 640 -3.49 -6.11 29.39
N SER A 641 -3.00 -5.72 28.21
CA SER A 641 -1.58 -5.71 27.78
C SER A 641 -0.81 -7.05 27.74
N HIS A 642 0.08 -7.16 26.74
CA HIS A 642 0.81 -8.34 26.24
C HIS A 642 -0.03 -9.55 25.79
N GLU A 643 0.34 -10.12 24.63
CA GLU A 643 -0.45 -11.10 23.87
C GLU A 643 -0.49 -12.47 24.57
N PRO A 644 -1.66 -13.01 24.97
CA PRO A 644 -1.71 -14.25 25.74
C PRO A 644 -1.89 -15.52 24.89
N TYR A 645 -1.24 -15.62 23.71
CA TYR A 645 -1.35 -16.80 22.82
C TYR A 645 -0.07 -17.14 22.06
N LYS A 646 0.11 -18.45 21.82
CA LYS A 646 1.07 -18.98 20.84
C LYS A 646 0.33 -19.19 19.51
N LEU A 647 0.46 -18.21 18.59
CA LEU A 647 -0.01 -18.33 17.20
C LEU A 647 0.72 -19.49 16.49
N LEU A 648 0.07 -20.20 15.56
CA LEU A 648 0.62 -21.40 14.93
C LEU A 648 0.16 -21.57 13.47
N GLY A 649 1.06 -21.29 12.53
CA GLY A 649 0.84 -21.44 11.09
C GLY A 649 0.30 -20.17 10.47
N VAL A 650 -0.73 -20.30 9.62
CA VAL A 650 -1.20 -19.21 8.74
C VAL A 650 -1.70 -17.98 9.51
N ASP A 651 -2.17 -18.13 10.75
CA ASP A 651 -2.57 -17.02 11.61
C ASP A 651 -1.38 -16.21 12.14
N ALA A 652 -0.28 -16.89 12.50
CA ALA A 652 0.99 -16.29 12.86
C ALA A 652 1.59 -15.52 11.68
N ASP A 653 1.69 -16.16 10.51
CA ASP A 653 2.23 -15.55 9.29
C ASP A 653 1.43 -14.31 8.91
N TYR A 654 0.10 -14.40 8.90
CA TYR A 654 -0.78 -13.27 8.56
C TYR A 654 -0.63 -12.09 9.54
N ILE A 655 -0.69 -12.33 10.85
CA ILE A 655 -0.54 -11.25 11.85
C ILE A 655 0.86 -10.64 11.79
N TYR A 656 1.90 -11.43 11.60
CA TYR A 656 3.27 -10.95 11.49
C TYR A 656 3.49 -10.13 10.21
N LEU A 657 2.98 -10.57 9.06
CA LEU A 657 3.01 -9.79 7.81
C LEU A 657 2.23 -8.47 7.93
N VAL A 658 1.05 -8.48 8.55
CA VAL A 658 0.30 -7.24 8.80
C VAL A 658 1.07 -6.31 9.75
N LYS A 659 1.76 -6.84 10.77
CA LYS A 659 2.64 -6.04 11.64
C LYS A 659 3.77 -5.40 10.84
N LEU A 660 4.54 -6.20 10.09
CA LEU A 660 5.65 -5.71 9.25
C LEU A 660 5.19 -4.70 8.19
N MET A 661 3.99 -4.87 7.64
CA MET A 661 3.40 -3.92 6.70
C MET A 661 2.89 -2.63 7.38
N SER A 662 2.49 -2.68 8.66
CA SER A 662 2.07 -1.48 9.41
C SER A 662 3.28 -0.63 9.83
N ASP A 663 4.39 -1.30 10.14
CA ASP A 663 5.61 -0.70 10.67
C ASP A 663 6.40 0.08 9.58
N PRO A 664 6.80 1.34 9.82
CA PRO A 664 7.56 2.13 8.83
C PRO A 664 8.97 1.59 8.55
N GLN A 665 9.71 1.17 9.59
CA GLN A 665 11.08 0.69 9.46
C GLN A 665 11.11 -0.64 8.70
N TRP A 666 10.23 -1.57 9.07
CA TRP A 666 10.11 -2.85 8.36
C TRP A 666 9.57 -2.68 6.94
N ARG A 667 8.75 -1.66 6.64
CA ARG A 667 8.36 -1.34 5.26
C ARG A 667 9.49 -0.79 4.41
N ALA A 668 10.33 0.10 4.95
CA ALA A 668 11.53 0.56 4.25
C ALA A 668 12.42 -0.64 3.90
N ASN A 669 12.54 -1.59 4.83
CA ASN A 669 13.36 -2.79 4.71
C ASN A 669 12.81 -3.85 3.72
N MET A 670 11.49 -4.06 3.68
CA MET A 670 10.87 -5.14 2.89
C MET A 670 10.19 -4.68 1.60
N GLY A 671 9.83 -3.41 1.48
CA GLY A 671 8.99 -2.87 0.42
C GLY A 671 7.49 -3.20 0.59
N LEU A 672 6.63 -2.20 0.42
CA LEU A 672 5.18 -2.36 0.59
C LEU A 672 4.56 -3.37 -0.40
N HIS A 673 5.08 -3.43 -1.64
CA HIS A 673 4.56 -4.35 -2.67
C HIS A 673 4.70 -5.81 -2.26
N ASN A 674 5.83 -6.14 -1.63
CA ASN A 674 6.17 -7.48 -1.17
C ASN A 674 5.25 -7.94 -0.03
N CYS A 675 4.95 -7.05 0.92
CA CYS A 675 3.96 -7.31 1.98
C CYS A 675 2.56 -7.58 1.41
N VAL A 676 2.11 -6.74 0.46
CA VAL A 676 0.78 -6.86 -0.15
C VAL A 676 0.64 -8.17 -0.93
N GLU A 677 1.68 -8.59 -1.66
CA GLU A 677 1.67 -9.86 -2.40
C GLU A 677 1.56 -11.07 -1.49
N GLU A 678 2.36 -11.17 -0.43
CA GLU A 678 2.28 -12.33 0.47
C GLU A 678 0.97 -12.40 1.24
N ILE A 679 0.38 -11.26 1.62
CA ILE A 679 -0.95 -11.26 2.24
C ILE A 679 -2.04 -11.63 1.22
N GLU A 680 -1.90 -11.27 -0.06
CA GLU A 680 -2.80 -11.71 -1.13
C GLU A 680 -2.64 -13.21 -1.45
N CYS A 681 -1.44 -13.78 -1.32
CA CYS A 681 -1.20 -15.22 -1.34
C CYS A 681 -1.98 -15.92 -0.21
N ILE A 682 -1.90 -15.41 1.03
CA ILE A 682 -2.68 -15.91 2.17
C ILE A 682 -4.19 -15.75 1.95
N ALA A 683 -4.64 -14.61 1.41
CA ALA A 683 -6.05 -14.35 1.09
C ALA A 683 -6.61 -15.25 -0.03
N SER A 684 -5.73 -15.85 -0.84
CA SER A 684 -6.07 -16.79 -1.91
C SER A 684 -6.19 -18.23 -1.42
N ASP A 685 -5.58 -18.57 -0.27
CA ASP A 685 -5.70 -19.89 0.36
C ASP A 685 -7.04 -20.04 1.12
N PRO A 686 -7.76 -21.19 1.04
CA PRO A 686 -9.05 -21.38 1.73
C PRO A 686 -9.03 -21.34 3.27
N VAL A 687 -7.86 -21.48 3.91
CA VAL A 687 -7.67 -21.27 5.35
C VAL A 687 -7.35 -19.81 5.62
N GLY A 688 -6.34 -19.25 4.95
CA GLY A 688 -5.92 -17.86 5.11
C GLY A 688 -7.03 -16.85 4.82
N ARG A 689 -7.85 -17.10 3.79
CA ARG A 689 -9.04 -16.32 3.47
C ARG A 689 -10.06 -16.21 4.61
N LYS A 690 -10.08 -17.12 5.58
CA LYS A 690 -11.00 -17.04 6.74
C LYS A 690 -10.54 -16.05 7.80
N LEU A 691 -9.26 -15.65 7.79
CA LEU A 691 -8.67 -14.73 8.77
C LEU A 691 -9.03 -13.27 8.49
N ILE A 692 -9.45 -12.95 7.26
CA ILE A 692 -9.70 -11.59 6.79
C ILE A 692 -11.20 -11.27 6.93
N SER A 693 -11.54 -10.15 7.58
CA SER A 693 -12.93 -9.66 7.66
C SER A 693 -13.33 -8.86 6.41
N PRO A 694 -14.63 -8.65 6.12
CA PRO A 694 -15.06 -7.79 5.01
C PRO A 694 -14.48 -6.38 5.07
N THR A 695 -14.38 -5.79 6.27
CA THR A 695 -13.76 -4.47 6.48
C THR A 695 -12.27 -4.49 6.14
N LEU A 696 -11.51 -5.47 6.65
CA LEU A 696 -10.08 -5.59 6.34
C LEU A 696 -9.85 -5.83 4.85
N ALA A 697 -10.68 -6.64 4.19
CA ALA A 697 -10.59 -6.86 2.74
C ALA A 697 -10.83 -5.58 1.92
N ARG A 698 -11.50 -4.55 2.47
CA ARG A 698 -11.58 -3.20 1.87
C ARG A 698 -10.32 -2.39 2.18
N ASP A 699 -9.87 -2.33 3.44
CA ASP A 699 -8.62 -1.64 3.83
C ASP A 699 -7.42 -2.15 2.98
N PHE A 700 -7.28 -3.47 2.80
CA PHE A 700 -6.29 -4.09 1.90
C PHE A 700 -6.44 -3.68 0.43
N SER A 701 -7.65 -3.42 -0.05
CA SER A 701 -7.88 -3.00 -1.43
C SER A 701 -7.27 -1.62 -1.67
N ASP A 702 -7.49 -0.70 -0.73
CA ASP A 702 -6.99 0.68 -0.80
C ASP A 702 -5.47 0.70 -0.68
N ILE A 703 -4.90 -0.11 0.23
CA ILE A 703 -3.45 -0.33 0.33
C ILE A 703 -2.90 -0.94 -0.97
N ALA A 704 -3.56 -1.94 -1.57
CA ALA A 704 -3.10 -2.56 -2.81
C ALA A 704 -3.12 -1.59 -4.00
N ILE A 705 -4.10 -0.68 -4.07
CA ILE A 705 -4.18 0.37 -5.10
C ILE A 705 -3.09 1.43 -4.88
N LEU A 706 -2.90 1.94 -3.65
CA LEU A 706 -1.83 2.91 -3.34
C LEU A 706 -0.44 2.30 -3.57
N SER A 707 -0.26 1.03 -3.19
CA SER A 707 0.90 0.20 -3.48
C SER A 707 1.13 0.10 -4.99
N GLU A 708 0.13 -0.23 -5.80
CA GLU A 708 0.28 -0.21 -7.27
C GLU A 708 0.59 1.18 -7.82
N CYS A 709 0.09 2.27 -7.22
CA CYS A 709 0.40 3.64 -7.64
C CYS A 709 1.87 4.01 -7.41
N LEU A 710 2.41 3.72 -6.22
CA LEU A 710 3.83 3.89 -5.88
C LEU A 710 4.71 3.10 -6.86
N ARG A 711 4.39 1.81 -7.05
CA ARG A 711 5.11 0.93 -7.97
C ARG A 711 5.17 1.48 -9.40
N GLN A 712 4.08 2.06 -9.90
CA GLN A 712 4.08 2.66 -11.25
C GLN A 712 5.08 3.82 -11.37
N ILE A 713 5.26 4.62 -10.32
CA ILE A 713 6.25 5.71 -10.27
C ILE A 713 7.67 5.13 -10.25
N GLU A 714 7.93 4.11 -9.44
CA GLU A 714 9.21 3.40 -9.36
C GLU A 714 9.63 2.76 -10.70
N LEU A 715 8.66 2.38 -11.55
CA LEU A 715 8.90 1.90 -12.93
C LEU A 715 9.33 3.01 -13.92
N PHE A 716 9.45 4.27 -13.51
CA PHE A 716 9.95 5.35 -14.38
C PHE A 716 11.49 5.43 -14.38
N GLN A 717 12.14 4.28 -14.53
CA GLN A 717 13.58 4.15 -14.56
C GLN A 717 14.17 4.69 -15.89
N PRO A 718 15.39 5.27 -15.86
CA PRO A 718 16.28 5.43 -14.70
C PRO A 718 15.94 6.64 -13.81
N TRP A 719 15.07 7.56 -14.23
CA TRP A 719 14.84 8.80 -13.47
C TRP A 719 14.31 8.57 -12.05
N ALA A 720 13.48 7.54 -11.86
CA ALA A 720 12.96 7.20 -10.54
C ALA A 720 14.05 6.88 -9.50
N SER A 721 15.26 6.43 -9.91
CA SER A 721 16.39 6.23 -8.98
C SER A 721 16.89 7.53 -8.34
N THR A 722 16.64 8.68 -8.99
CA THR A 722 17.13 9.98 -8.50
C THR A 722 16.13 10.67 -7.58
N PHE A 723 14.89 10.18 -7.48
CA PHE A 723 13.80 10.90 -6.83
C PHE A 723 14.01 11.06 -5.33
N GLU A 724 14.53 10.03 -4.63
CA GLU A 724 14.79 10.11 -3.20
C GLU A 724 15.88 11.15 -2.87
N ALA A 725 17.01 11.10 -3.58
CA ALA A 725 18.10 12.06 -3.42
C ALA A 725 17.65 13.49 -3.76
N ALA A 726 16.84 13.66 -4.81
CA ALA A 726 16.29 14.96 -5.19
C ALA A 726 15.25 15.48 -4.17
N MET A 727 14.45 14.61 -3.54
CA MET A 727 13.52 15.02 -2.48
C MET A 727 14.21 15.26 -1.12
N ALA A 728 15.47 14.83 -0.94
CA ALA A 728 16.28 15.11 0.23
C ALA A 728 17.02 16.46 0.14
N ASP A 729 17.11 17.07 -1.05
CA ASP A 729 17.54 18.46 -1.21
C ASP A 729 16.60 19.40 -0.46
N ARG A 730 17.16 20.37 0.28
CA ARG A 730 16.42 21.24 1.20
C ARG A 730 15.39 22.12 0.49
N GLU A 731 15.70 22.63 -0.71
CA GLU A 731 14.75 23.47 -1.45
C GLU A 731 13.58 22.62 -1.96
N THR A 732 13.90 21.47 -2.56
CA THR A 732 12.92 20.53 -3.09
C THR A 732 12.03 19.94 -2.00
N ALA A 733 12.61 19.55 -0.85
CA ALA A 733 11.90 19.05 0.32
C ALA A 733 10.86 20.07 0.82
N ASN A 734 11.26 21.34 0.98
CA ASN A 734 10.36 22.41 1.40
C ASN A 734 9.22 22.63 0.39
N GLN A 735 9.51 22.67 -0.92
CA GLN A 735 8.47 22.84 -1.95
C GLN A 735 7.44 21.69 -1.96
N VAL A 736 7.92 20.45 -1.82
CA VAL A 736 7.07 19.25 -1.76
C VAL A 736 6.24 19.22 -0.48
N TYR A 737 6.85 19.62 0.65
CA TYR A 737 6.18 19.74 1.95
C TYR A 737 5.08 20.80 1.91
N ASP A 738 5.36 22.00 1.39
CA ASP A 738 4.38 23.07 1.21
C ASP A 738 3.19 22.66 0.33
N GLU A 739 3.41 21.88 -0.73
CA GLU A 739 2.31 21.33 -1.53
C GLU A 739 1.47 20.29 -0.76
N PHE A 740 2.10 19.55 0.15
CA PHE A 740 1.41 18.61 1.02
C PHE A 740 0.63 19.30 2.12
N GLU A 741 1.20 20.32 2.78
CA GLU A 741 0.51 21.13 3.80
C GLU A 741 -0.78 21.75 3.26
N ARG A 742 -0.76 22.38 2.08
CA ARG A 742 -1.98 22.92 1.45
C ARG A 742 -3.05 21.84 1.20
N THR A 743 -2.63 20.61 0.97
CA THR A 743 -3.52 19.45 0.82
C THR A 743 -4.05 18.99 2.19
N ALA A 744 -3.17 18.95 3.20
CA ALA A 744 -3.47 18.62 4.58
C ALA A 744 -4.40 19.64 5.24
N ASP A 745 -4.24 20.93 5.01
CA ASP A 745 -5.14 22.02 5.43
C ASP A 745 -6.59 21.79 4.97
N THR A 746 -6.78 21.22 3.78
CA THR A 746 -8.10 20.90 3.25
C THR A 746 -8.65 19.58 3.83
N MET A 747 -7.77 18.60 4.07
CA MET A 747 -8.13 17.24 4.49
C MET A 747 -8.30 17.10 6.01
N ASN A 748 -7.36 17.60 6.80
CA ASN A 748 -7.28 17.43 8.25
C ASN A 748 -8.55 17.91 8.97
N PRO A 749 -9.14 19.09 8.66
CA PRO A 749 -10.39 19.52 9.27
C PRO A 749 -11.57 18.58 9.00
N LEU A 750 -11.57 17.88 7.86
CA LEU A 750 -12.55 16.83 7.54
C LEU A 750 -12.25 15.52 8.30
N SER A 751 -11.00 15.09 8.37
CA SER A 751 -10.57 13.87 9.06
C SER A 751 -10.80 13.93 10.58
N TYR A 752 -10.56 15.10 11.19
CA TYR A 752 -10.79 15.30 12.63
C TYR A 752 -12.23 15.73 12.99
N PHE A 753 -13.09 15.97 12.00
CA PHE A 753 -14.48 16.33 12.25
C PHE A 753 -15.26 15.18 12.92
N LYS A 754 -15.94 15.49 14.03
CA LYS A 754 -16.75 14.54 14.81
C LYS A 754 -18.18 15.05 14.90
N LEU A 755 -19.13 14.20 14.46
CA LEU A 755 -20.57 14.47 14.58
C LEU A 755 -21.02 14.67 16.03
N SER A 756 -21.97 15.58 16.23
CA SER A 756 -22.61 15.82 17.52
C SER A 756 -23.21 14.54 18.11
N ALA A 757 -23.34 14.50 19.44
CA ALA A 757 -23.94 13.33 20.12
C ALA A 757 -25.39 13.06 19.69
N SER A 758 -26.16 14.10 19.33
CA SER A 758 -27.51 13.99 18.78
C SER A 758 -27.52 13.32 17.41
N THR A 759 -26.72 13.82 16.47
CA THR A 759 -26.67 13.28 15.09
C THR A 759 -26.08 11.88 15.06
N SER A 760 -25.08 11.61 15.91
CA SER A 760 -24.50 10.27 16.07
C SER A 760 -25.51 9.25 16.60
N LYS A 761 -26.38 9.64 17.54
CA LYS A 761 -27.46 8.78 18.05
C LYS A 761 -28.54 8.51 17.00
N LEU A 762 -28.90 9.51 16.20
CA LEU A 762 -29.85 9.35 15.10
C LEU A 762 -29.36 8.35 14.04
N GLY A 763 -28.06 8.40 13.70
CA GLY A 763 -27.43 7.39 12.86
C GLY A 763 -27.39 5.99 13.51
N ALA A 764 -27.22 5.93 14.83
CA ALA A 764 -27.14 4.66 15.56
C ALA A 764 -28.48 3.90 15.63
N GLU A 765 -29.62 4.59 15.53
CA GLU A 765 -30.94 3.93 15.50
C GLU A 765 -31.09 3.03 14.27
N LEU A 766 -30.56 3.45 13.11
CA LEU A 766 -30.64 2.73 11.84
C LEU A 766 -30.05 1.32 11.90
N ALA A 767 -29.01 1.10 12.72
CA ALA A 767 -28.33 -0.20 12.85
C ALA A 767 -29.26 -1.35 13.28
N TRP A 768 -30.40 -1.05 13.92
CA TRP A 768 -31.37 -2.03 14.37
C TRP A 768 -32.77 -1.86 13.73
N MET A 769 -32.93 -0.94 12.79
CA MET A 769 -34.19 -0.75 12.06
C MET A 769 -34.40 -1.84 11.02
N LYS A 770 -35.67 -2.23 10.82
CA LYS A 770 -36.03 -3.24 9.82
C LYS A 770 -36.13 -2.59 8.44
N TYR A 771 -35.20 -2.93 7.56
CA TYR A 771 -35.26 -2.56 6.14
C TYR A 771 -35.47 -3.81 5.25
N PRO A 772 -36.71 -4.35 5.13
CA PRO A 772 -37.00 -5.65 4.52
C PRO A 772 -37.08 -5.60 2.97
N VAL A 773 -36.13 -4.94 2.31
CA VAL A 773 -36.11 -4.75 0.84
C VAL A 773 -36.00 -6.05 0.04
N ASP A 774 -35.45 -7.10 0.67
CA ASP A 774 -35.38 -8.47 0.14
C ASP A 774 -36.70 -9.25 0.28
N LYS A 775 -37.70 -8.74 1.01
CA LYS A 775 -38.98 -9.41 1.24
C LYS A 775 -40.05 -8.95 0.25
N ARG A 776 -41.06 -9.79 0.06
CA ARG A 776 -42.22 -9.47 -0.79
C ARG A 776 -42.87 -8.14 -0.34
N PRO A 777 -43.18 -7.21 -1.27
CA PRO A 777 -43.91 -6.00 -0.94
C PRO A 777 -45.26 -6.30 -0.28
N ASN A 778 -45.48 -5.68 0.88
CA ASN A 778 -46.76 -5.58 1.58
C ASN A 778 -46.73 -4.27 2.38
N LYS A 779 -47.89 -3.81 2.87
CA LYS A 779 -48.00 -2.54 3.61
C LYS A 779 -46.98 -2.42 4.76
N ALA A 780 -46.91 -3.40 5.65
CA ALA A 780 -45.99 -3.36 6.80
C ALA A 780 -44.50 -3.33 6.39
N ASN A 781 -44.12 -4.04 5.32
CA ASN A 781 -42.75 -4.00 4.79
C ASN A 781 -42.43 -2.63 4.16
N VAL A 782 -43.37 -2.04 3.43
CA VAL A 782 -43.20 -0.70 2.82
C VAL A 782 -43.15 0.39 3.89
N ASP A 783 -44.05 0.36 4.87
CA ASP A 783 -44.07 1.31 5.98
C ASP A 783 -42.76 1.22 6.80
N ALA A 784 -42.22 0.01 7.02
CA ALA A 784 -40.93 -0.18 7.68
C ALA A 784 -39.73 0.33 6.86
N MET A 785 -39.72 0.11 5.54
CA MET A 785 -38.67 0.65 4.67
C MET A 785 -38.69 2.18 4.67
N ARG A 786 -39.88 2.77 4.52
CA ARG A 786 -40.07 4.23 4.55
C ARG A 786 -39.63 4.85 5.88
N ALA A 787 -39.99 4.25 7.02
CA ALA A 787 -39.54 4.74 8.32
C ALA A 787 -38.00 4.75 8.46
N ALA A 788 -37.31 3.73 7.94
CA ALA A 788 -35.84 3.70 7.95
C ALA A 788 -35.23 4.69 6.96
N GLU A 789 -35.88 4.94 5.82
CA GLU A 789 -35.48 5.99 4.87
C GLU A 789 -35.66 7.40 5.46
N ASP A 790 -36.77 7.66 6.14
CA ASP A 790 -37.06 8.94 6.80
C ASP A 790 -36.02 9.24 7.92
N THR A 791 -35.65 8.24 8.73
CA THR A 791 -34.58 8.37 9.74
C THR A 791 -33.20 8.59 9.09
N LEU A 792 -32.92 7.93 7.95
CA LEU A 792 -31.67 8.12 7.21
C LEU A 792 -31.58 9.54 6.62
N ASP A 793 -32.66 10.05 6.06
CA ASP A 793 -32.71 11.43 5.55
C ASP A 793 -32.54 12.45 6.68
N ALA A 794 -33.17 12.23 7.85
CA ALA A 794 -32.97 13.08 9.02
C ALA A 794 -31.50 13.07 9.51
N PHE A 795 -30.84 11.91 9.52
CA PHE A 795 -29.42 11.79 9.84
C PHE A 795 -28.55 12.60 8.87
N TRP A 796 -28.72 12.43 7.56
CA TRP A 796 -27.92 13.13 6.56
C TRP A 796 -28.20 14.64 6.51
N VAL A 797 -29.43 15.09 6.76
CA VAL A 797 -29.75 16.51 6.90
C VAL A 797 -28.99 17.12 8.08
N ALA A 798 -28.98 16.46 9.25
CA ALA A 798 -28.26 16.93 10.42
C ALA A 798 -26.73 16.92 10.20
N ALA A 799 -26.17 15.83 9.66
CA ALA A 799 -24.75 15.72 9.38
C ALA A 799 -24.23 16.76 8.37
N LEU A 800 -25.00 17.02 7.30
CA LEU A 800 -24.67 18.06 6.32
C LEU A 800 -24.83 19.49 6.89
N ALA A 801 -25.78 19.72 7.79
CA ALA A 801 -25.91 21.00 8.51
C ALA A 801 -24.71 21.25 9.45
N GLU A 802 -24.20 20.21 10.13
CA GLU A 802 -23.00 20.31 10.95
C GLU A 802 -21.75 20.61 10.09
N LEU A 803 -21.51 19.85 9.01
CA LEU A 803 -20.41 20.15 8.06
C LEU A 803 -20.51 21.57 7.51
N LYS A 804 -21.71 22.03 7.13
CA LYS A 804 -21.94 23.39 6.63
C LYS A 804 -21.62 24.46 7.68
N SER A 805 -22.07 24.28 8.92
CA SER A 805 -21.83 25.25 10.00
C SER A 805 -20.37 25.31 10.45
N LYS A 806 -19.56 24.28 10.14
CA LYS A 806 -18.10 24.27 10.31
C LYS A 806 -17.31 24.70 9.07
N GLY A 807 -17.96 25.06 7.96
CA GLY A 807 -17.28 25.47 6.72
C GLY A 807 -16.61 24.33 5.95
N LEU A 808 -16.89 23.08 6.30
CA LEU A 808 -16.19 21.88 5.78
C LEU A 808 -16.77 21.33 4.46
N ILE A 809 -17.76 22.00 3.86
CA ILE A 809 -18.31 21.60 2.56
C ILE A 809 -17.44 22.18 1.44
N THR A 810 -16.42 21.43 1.06
CA THR A 810 -15.57 21.65 -0.11
C THR A 810 -16.36 21.53 -1.43
N ARG A 811 -15.72 21.86 -2.56
CA ARG A 811 -16.31 21.70 -3.90
C ARG A 811 -16.66 20.25 -4.23
N ARG A 812 -15.81 19.27 -3.90
CA ARG A 812 -16.02 17.85 -4.24
C ARG A 812 -17.06 17.22 -3.31
N ILE A 813 -16.97 17.46 -2.00
CA ILE A 813 -18.01 17.05 -1.04
C ILE A 813 -19.37 17.64 -1.41
N LYS A 814 -19.44 18.91 -1.85
CA LYS A 814 -20.69 19.49 -2.38
C LYS A 814 -21.19 18.74 -3.60
N LYS A 815 -20.34 18.49 -4.61
CA LYS A 815 -20.70 17.75 -5.83
C LYS A 815 -21.26 16.35 -5.53
N VAL A 816 -20.69 15.66 -4.54
CA VAL A 816 -21.07 14.27 -4.19
C VAL A 816 -22.29 14.23 -3.27
N LEU A 817 -22.30 14.99 -2.17
CA LEU A 817 -23.34 14.88 -1.12
C LEU A 817 -24.48 15.91 -1.23
N VAL A 818 -24.32 17.01 -1.97
CA VAL A 818 -25.36 18.05 -2.11
C VAL A 818 -25.94 18.06 -3.52
N ASP A 819 -25.09 18.24 -4.53
CA ASP A 819 -25.47 18.38 -5.94
C ASP A 819 -25.56 17.02 -6.68
N GLY A 820 -25.28 15.91 -5.97
CA GLY A 820 -25.24 14.55 -6.52
C GLY A 820 -26.62 13.92 -6.79
N PRO A 821 -26.66 12.62 -7.19
CA PRO A 821 -27.91 11.92 -7.47
C PRO A 821 -28.90 11.99 -6.31
N LYS A 822 -30.17 12.30 -6.62
CA LYS A 822 -31.24 12.26 -5.61
C LYS A 822 -31.44 10.80 -5.16
N PRO A 823 -31.47 10.51 -3.84
CA PRO A 823 -31.72 9.17 -3.35
C PRO A 823 -33.04 8.59 -3.87
N GLU A 824 -33.02 7.34 -4.35
CA GLU A 824 -34.25 6.60 -4.60
C GLU A 824 -34.95 6.30 -3.25
N ARG A 825 -36.26 6.57 -3.17
CA ARG A 825 -37.09 6.36 -1.97
C ARG A 825 -38.27 5.43 -2.29
N THR A 826 -38.68 4.64 -1.30
CA THR A 826 -39.77 3.67 -1.41
C THR A 826 -41.10 4.41 -1.56
N PRO A 827 -41.86 4.22 -2.66
CA PRO A 827 -43.16 4.85 -2.83
C PRO A 827 -44.18 4.34 -1.79
N ALA A 828 -45.21 5.15 -1.52
CA ALA A 828 -46.29 4.73 -0.63
C ALA A 828 -46.98 3.44 -1.12
N TRP A 829 -47.41 2.58 -0.19
CA TRP A 829 -48.07 1.33 -0.55
C TRP A 829 -49.40 1.57 -1.27
N VAL A 830 -49.49 1.10 -2.51
CA VAL A 830 -50.75 1.03 -3.28
C VAL A 830 -51.25 -0.41 -3.25
N GLU A 831 -52.50 -0.61 -2.81
CA GLU A 831 -53.07 -1.95 -2.75
C GLU A 831 -53.33 -2.48 -4.18
N PRO A 832 -52.76 -3.64 -4.57
CA PRO A 832 -52.90 -4.13 -5.94
C PRO A 832 -54.36 -4.47 -6.24
N PRO A 833 -54.89 -4.11 -7.43
CA PRO A 833 -56.29 -4.36 -7.77
C PRO A 833 -56.58 -5.85 -7.69
N LYS A 834 -57.71 -6.21 -7.04
CA LYS A 834 -58.15 -7.59 -6.81
C LYS A 834 -58.46 -8.31 -8.13
N LYS A 835 -57.43 -8.82 -8.81
CA LYS A 835 -57.57 -9.63 -10.03
C LYS A 835 -58.35 -10.90 -9.69
N THR A 836 -59.61 -10.96 -10.13
CA THR A 836 -60.40 -12.19 -10.17
C THR A 836 -59.71 -13.19 -11.08
N ARG A 837 -59.09 -14.23 -10.49
CA ARG A 837 -58.50 -15.35 -11.24
C ARG A 837 -59.56 -16.04 -12.09
N LYS A 838 -59.64 -15.71 -13.38
CA LYS A 838 -60.06 -16.67 -14.41
C LYS A 838 -58.89 -17.64 -14.61
N LYS A 839 -59.17 -18.95 -14.58
CA LYS A 839 -58.21 -19.96 -15.05
C LYS A 839 -58.17 -19.89 -16.58
N GLY A 840 -57.02 -19.52 -17.15
CA GLY A 840 -56.63 -19.88 -18.51
C GLY A 840 -55.71 -21.11 -18.48
N PRO A 841 -55.38 -21.72 -19.64
CA PRO A 841 -54.52 -22.90 -19.70
C PRO A 841 -53.09 -22.60 -19.20
N GLU A 842 -52.40 -23.63 -18.74
CA GLU A 842 -50.99 -23.56 -18.35
C GLU A 842 -50.11 -23.52 -19.61
N ASP A 843 -49.30 -22.48 -19.74
CA ASP A 843 -48.28 -22.40 -20.80
C ASP A 843 -46.93 -22.86 -20.23
N HIS A 844 -46.42 -23.99 -20.72
CA HIS A 844 -45.23 -24.64 -20.19
C HIS A 844 -43.94 -23.95 -20.69
N ASN A 845 -43.54 -22.85 -20.04
CA ASN A 845 -42.16 -22.36 -20.18
C ASN A 845 -41.59 -21.58 -18.98
N THR A 846 -41.99 -21.96 -17.75
CA THR A 846 -41.37 -21.39 -16.53
C THR A 846 -40.05 -22.10 -16.22
N VAL A 847 -38.92 -21.47 -16.55
CA VAL A 847 -37.59 -21.95 -16.18
C VAL A 847 -37.39 -21.77 -14.66
N HIS A 848 -37.35 -22.87 -13.92
CA HIS A 848 -37.08 -22.83 -12.47
C HIS A 848 -35.66 -22.33 -12.16
N PRO A 849 -35.45 -21.52 -11.11
CA PRO A 849 -34.13 -21.27 -10.53
C PRO A 849 -33.54 -22.57 -9.97
N PHE A 850 -32.21 -22.70 -10.04
CA PHE A 850 -31.44 -23.92 -9.74
C PHE A 850 -31.96 -24.78 -8.57
N GLY A 851 -32.19 -26.07 -8.85
CA GLY A 851 -32.50 -27.06 -7.84
C GLY A 851 -31.30 -27.35 -6.94
N GLY A 852 -31.52 -27.31 -5.62
CA GLY A 852 -30.53 -27.77 -4.65
C GLY A 852 -30.45 -29.29 -4.60
N ILE A 853 -29.23 -29.82 -4.49
CA ILE A 853 -28.97 -31.25 -4.27
C ILE A 853 -29.49 -31.65 -2.88
N PRO A 854 -30.36 -32.66 -2.75
CA PRO A 854 -30.87 -33.09 -1.45
C PRO A 854 -29.85 -33.98 -0.73
N MET A 855 -29.10 -33.42 0.23
CA MET A 855 -28.41 -34.21 1.24
C MET A 855 -29.44 -34.75 2.24
N GLY A 856 -29.50 -36.07 2.37
CA GLY A 856 -30.62 -36.76 3.04
C GLY A 856 -30.70 -36.53 4.55
N ALA A 857 -31.85 -36.04 5.01
CA ALA A 857 -32.22 -36.02 6.42
C ALA A 857 -33.14 -37.22 6.74
N LYS A 858 -32.72 -38.09 7.66
CA LYS A 858 -33.60 -39.09 8.27
C LYS A 858 -34.51 -38.40 9.28
N GLN A 859 -35.83 -38.48 9.07
CA GLN A 859 -36.86 -38.36 10.11
C GLN A 859 -37.13 -39.77 10.73
N PRO A 860 -37.98 -39.95 11.77
CA PRO A 860 -38.85 -38.98 12.45
C PRO A 860 -38.86 -39.03 14.00
N SER A 861 -39.45 -38.01 14.63
CA SER A 861 -40.53 -38.21 15.61
C SER A 861 -41.46 -37.00 15.74
N SER A 862 -42.74 -37.33 15.90
CA SER A 862 -43.92 -36.62 16.44
C SER A 862 -43.66 -35.47 17.45
N THR A 863 -44.54 -34.49 17.66
CA THR A 863 -46.01 -34.36 17.42
C THR A 863 -46.31 -32.85 17.15
N GLU A 864 -47.49 -32.31 16.79
CA GLU A 864 -48.89 -32.77 16.72
C GLU A 864 -49.68 -31.98 15.63
N ARG A 865 -51.03 -31.96 15.69
CA ARG A 865 -51.91 -31.08 14.92
C ARG A 865 -53.09 -30.60 15.78
N GLN A 866 -53.52 -29.35 15.60
CA GLN A 866 -54.89 -28.92 15.94
C GLN A 866 -55.65 -28.45 14.68
N PRO A 867 -56.96 -28.72 14.56
CA PRO A 867 -57.73 -28.48 13.34
C PRO A 867 -58.38 -27.07 13.28
N PRO A 868 -58.71 -26.55 12.09
CA PRO A 868 -59.38 -25.27 11.91
C PRO A 868 -60.91 -25.36 12.03
N GLY A 869 -61.54 -24.38 12.69
CA GLY A 869 -63.00 -24.24 12.74
C GLY A 869 -63.65 -23.83 11.40
N PRO A 870 -64.92 -24.20 11.15
CA PRO A 870 -65.55 -24.07 9.84
C PRO A 870 -66.05 -22.65 9.53
N LYS A 871 -65.93 -22.25 8.25
CA LYS A 871 -66.54 -21.02 7.71
C LYS A 871 -67.96 -21.30 7.22
N SER A 872 -68.95 -20.62 7.77
CA SER A 872 -70.28 -20.54 7.13
C SER A 872 -70.24 -19.60 5.93
N LYS A 873 -71.05 -19.89 4.91
CA LYS A 873 -71.00 -19.21 3.60
C LYS A 873 -72.43 -18.98 3.10
N VAL A 874 -72.95 -17.77 3.31
CA VAL A 874 -74.28 -17.39 2.79
C VAL A 874 -74.15 -17.05 1.30
N LYS A 875 -75.00 -17.67 0.47
CA LYS A 875 -75.15 -17.36 -0.96
C LYS A 875 -76.28 -16.37 -1.16
N SER A 876 -76.12 -15.44 -2.08
CA SER A 876 -77.24 -14.82 -2.82
C SER A 876 -77.02 -14.97 -4.33
N ARG A 877 -78.07 -15.40 -5.04
CA ARG A 877 -78.23 -15.22 -6.50
C ARG A 877 -78.48 -13.71 -6.74
N GLY A 878 -78.19 -13.08 -7.88
CA GLY A 878 -77.80 -13.58 -9.19
C GLY A 878 -78.75 -13.04 -10.27
N VAL A 879 -78.33 -12.03 -11.04
CA VAL A 879 -79.03 -11.44 -12.21
C VAL A 879 -77.98 -11.12 -13.29
N ALA A 880 -78.34 -11.16 -14.57
CA ALA A 880 -77.40 -11.15 -15.70
C ALA A 880 -77.58 -9.98 -16.68
N ARG A 881 -76.43 -9.36 -17.05
CA ARG A 881 -75.99 -8.76 -18.34
C ARG A 881 -76.93 -7.92 -19.23
N PRO A 882 -76.35 -6.89 -19.87
CA PRO A 882 -76.06 -6.99 -21.33
C PRO A 882 -74.56 -6.78 -21.69
N PRO A 883 -74.14 -7.03 -22.95
CA PRO A 883 -72.75 -6.94 -23.43
C PRO A 883 -72.45 -5.64 -24.23
N LEU A 884 -71.26 -5.61 -24.89
CA LEU A 884 -70.72 -4.61 -25.85
C LEU A 884 -69.99 -3.43 -25.16
N THR A 885 -68.64 -3.44 -25.10
CA THR A 885 -67.61 -2.96 -26.07
C THR A 885 -67.15 -1.53 -25.75
N GLU A 886 -65.95 -1.15 -26.21
CA GLU A 886 -65.29 0.16 -25.98
C GLU A 886 -64.90 0.49 -24.53
N ILE A 887 -63.67 0.13 -24.12
CA ILE A 887 -62.58 1.09 -23.81
C ILE A 887 -61.24 0.40 -24.11
N GLU A 888 -60.94 0.20 -25.40
CA GLU A 888 -59.55 0.42 -25.84
C GLU A 888 -59.36 1.93 -25.99
N ASN A 889 -58.10 2.41 -25.91
CA ASN A 889 -57.71 3.83 -25.97
C ASN A 889 -57.94 4.68 -24.71
N LEU A 890 -57.10 4.49 -23.69
CA LEU A 890 -56.52 5.62 -22.96
C LEU A 890 -54.98 5.53 -22.92
N ARG A 891 -54.42 5.90 -24.07
CA ARG A 891 -53.14 6.59 -24.30
C ARG A 891 -52.00 6.30 -23.32
N ILE A 892 -51.03 5.54 -23.83
CA ILE A 892 -49.61 5.77 -23.56
C ILE A 892 -49.34 7.28 -23.73
N SER A 893 -48.85 7.93 -22.67
CA SER A 893 -48.21 9.24 -22.83
C SER A 893 -46.80 8.98 -23.36
N GLU A 894 -46.54 9.38 -24.60
CA GLU A 894 -45.21 9.29 -25.19
C GLU A 894 -44.23 10.14 -24.37
N SER A 895 -43.32 9.49 -23.66
CA SER A 895 -42.08 10.14 -23.26
C SER A 895 -41.26 10.42 -24.53
N PRO A 896 -40.48 11.51 -24.58
CA PRO A 896 -39.65 11.80 -25.75
C PRO A 896 -38.77 10.60 -26.13
N PRO A 897 -38.44 10.43 -27.42
CA PRO A 897 -37.66 9.30 -27.88
C PRO A 897 -36.36 9.22 -27.10
N ARG A 898 -36.18 8.13 -26.34
CA ARG A 898 -34.87 7.84 -25.76
C ARG A 898 -33.89 7.66 -26.93
N PRO A 899 -32.63 8.11 -26.80
CA PRO A 899 -31.60 7.72 -27.74
C PRO A 899 -31.58 6.19 -27.84
N GLU A 900 -31.33 5.64 -29.04
CA GLU A 900 -31.31 4.20 -29.26
C GLU A 900 -30.28 3.55 -28.33
N GLN A 901 -30.77 2.87 -27.29
CA GLN A 901 -29.89 2.31 -26.27
C GLN A 901 -29.17 1.09 -26.85
N PRO A 902 -27.83 0.99 -26.72
CA PRO A 902 -27.09 -0.15 -27.23
C PRO A 902 -27.61 -1.44 -26.61
N ARG A 903 -27.82 -2.46 -27.43
CA ARG A 903 -28.30 -3.78 -26.99
C ARG A 903 -27.17 -4.79 -27.00
N PHE A 904 -26.87 -5.35 -25.84
CA PHE A 904 -25.83 -6.34 -25.65
C PHE A 904 -26.39 -7.76 -25.87
N PRO A 905 -25.95 -8.48 -26.91
CA PRO A 905 -26.30 -9.88 -27.08
C PRO A 905 -25.44 -10.75 -26.14
N VAL A 906 -26.08 -11.36 -25.15
CA VAL A 906 -25.46 -12.14 -24.07
C VAL A 906 -25.95 -13.59 -24.04
N ASP A 907 -25.20 -14.50 -23.43
CA ASP A 907 -25.65 -15.87 -23.21
C ASP A 907 -26.60 -16.00 -22.01
N ARG A 908 -27.13 -17.21 -21.82
CA ARG A 908 -28.12 -17.52 -20.78
C ARG A 908 -27.59 -17.46 -19.33
N ARG A 909 -26.27 -17.46 -19.11
CA ARG A 909 -25.65 -17.25 -17.80
C ARG A 909 -25.58 -15.76 -17.50
N ALA A 910 -24.98 -14.99 -18.40
CA ALA A 910 -24.84 -13.54 -18.25
C ALA A 910 -26.20 -12.81 -18.24
N PHE A 911 -27.17 -13.22 -19.07
CA PHE A 911 -28.53 -12.68 -19.05
C PHE A 911 -29.19 -12.77 -17.67
N LYS A 912 -29.05 -13.93 -16.98
CA LYS A 912 -29.56 -14.09 -15.61
C LYS A 912 -28.88 -13.17 -14.60
N VAL A 913 -27.59 -12.89 -14.79
CA VAL A 913 -26.86 -11.95 -13.93
C VAL A 913 -27.42 -10.54 -14.10
N PHE A 914 -27.58 -10.06 -15.33
CA PHE A 914 -28.13 -8.72 -15.57
C PHE A 914 -29.60 -8.59 -15.15
N ASP A 915 -30.44 -9.61 -15.36
CA ASP A 915 -31.81 -9.66 -14.84
C ASP A 915 -31.86 -9.54 -13.30
N MET A 916 -30.94 -10.19 -12.58
CA MET A 916 -30.83 -10.06 -11.12
C MET A 916 -30.24 -8.72 -10.66
N LEU A 917 -29.27 -8.15 -11.38
CA LEU A 917 -28.66 -6.84 -11.05
C LEU A 917 -29.66 -5.69 -11.23
N PHE A 918 -30.45 -5.72 -12.31
CA PHE A 918 -31.45 -4.70 -12.64
C PHE A 918 -32.87 -5.08 -12.19
N TYR A 919 -33.00 -6.06 -11.29
CA TYR A 919 -34.28 -6.59 -10.81
C TYR A 919 -35.19 -5.50 -10.20
N ARG A 920 -36.43 -5.42 -10.68
CA ARG A 920 -37.46 -4.49 -10.18
C ARG A 920 -38.50 -5.22 -9.32
N PRO A 921 -38.49 -5.06 -7.97
CA PRO A 921 -39.40 -5.78 -7.06
C PRO A 921 -40.90 -5.56 -7.31
N PHE A 922 -41.25 -4.45 -7.96
CA PHE A 922 -42.63 -4.07 -8.28
C PHE A 922 -43.09 -4.58 -9.67
N GLY A 923 -42.22 -5.26 -10.43
CA GLY A 923 -42.48 -5.71 -11.80
C GLY A 923 -43.32 -6.99 -11.97
N GLY A 924 -43.75 -7.63 -10.88
CA GLY A 924 -44.67 -8.77 -10.92
C GLY A 924 -44.05 -10.17 -10.94
N ALA A 925 -42.71 -10.29 -10.90
CA ALA A 925 -42.03 -11.57 -10.69
C ALA A 925 -42.37 -12.15 -9.30
N ALA A 926 -42.63 -13.47 -9.24
CA ALA A 926 -43.14 -14.13 -8.03
C ALA A 926 -42.04 -14.71 -7.11
N SER A 927 -40.80 -14.81 -7.59
CA SER A 927 -39.65 -15.38 -6.88
C SER A 927 -38.75 -14.28 -6.29
N GLN A 928 -38.19 -14.51 -5.11
CA GLN A 928 -37.07 -13.69 -4.63
C GLN A 928 -35.84 -13.94 -5.50
N PRO A 929 -35.14 -12.89 -5.96
CA PRO A 929 -33.84 -13.04 -6.64
C PRO A 929 -32.82 -13.69 -5.68
N GLY A 930 -32.02 -14.60 -6.22
CA GLY A 930 -31.03 -15.38 -5.46
C GLY A 930 -29.71 -14.64 -5.24
N GLU A 931 -28.74 -15.35 -4.68
CA GLU A 931 -27.34 -14.91 -4.64
C GLU A 931 -26.68 -15.09 -6.01
N ILE A 932 -25.84 -14.14 -6.43
CA ILE A 932 -25.07 -14.26 -7.68
C ILE A 932 -23.65 -14.75 -7.32
N PRO A 933 -23.17 -15.92 -7.78
CA PRO A 933 -21.77 -16.32 -7.58
C PRO A 933 -20.83 -15.30 -8.24
N TRP A 934 -19.74 -14.92 -7.56
CA TRP A 934 -18.80 -13.91 -8.07
C TRP A 934 -18.27 -14.25 -9.47
N VAL A 935 -18.00 -15.54 -9.71
CA VAL A 935 -17.54 -16.07 -11.00
C VAL A 935 -18.54 -15.93 -12.15
N GLU A 936 -19.85 -15.84 -11.86
CA GLU A 936 -20.86 -15.56 -12.88
C GLU A 936 -20.96 -14.05 -13.14
N PHE A 937 -20.74 -13.21 -12.12
CA PHE A 937 -20.67 -11.75 -12.30
C PHE A 937 -19.47 -11.33 -13.15
N THR A 938 -18.27 -11.84 -12.85
CA THR A 938 -17.08 -11.56 -13.67
C THR A 938 -17.22 -12.10 -15.09
N HIS A 939 -17.86 -13.26 -15.27
CA HIS A 939 -18.20 -13.79 -16.60
C HIS A 939 -19.16 -12.88 -17.37
N ALA A 940 -20.24 -12.40 -16.74
CA ALA A 940 -21.20 -11.51 -17.37
C ALA A 940 -20.57 -10.17 -17.81
N MET A 941 -19.76 -9.55 -16.94
CA MET A 941 -19.02 -8.33 -17.25
C MET A 941 -17.99 -8.55 -18.37
N HIS A 942 -17.30 -9.69 -18.38
CA HIS A 942 -16.35 -10.01 -19.45
C HIS A 942 -17.05 -10.19 -20.80
N GLN A 943 -18.18 -10.89 -20.84
CA GLN A 943 -18.91 -11.16 -22.08
C GLN A 943 -19.42 -9.89 -22.77
N VAL A 944 -19.77 -8.85 -22.02
CA VAL A 944 -20.18 -7.55 -22.56
C VAL A 944 -19.00 -6.64 -22.92
N GLY A 945 -17.75 -7.10 -22.76
CA GLY A 945 -16.56 -6.45 -23.31
C GLY A 945 -15.58 -5.89 -22.29
N PHE A 946 -15.74 -6.11 -20.98
CA PHE A 946 -14.75 -5.67 -20.00
C PHE A 946 -13.54 -6.62 -19.90
N GLY A 947 -12.35 -6.03 -19.81
CA GLY A 947 -11.20 -6.68 -19.18
C GLY A 947 -11.41 -6.72 -17.67
N VAL A 948 -11.18 -7.88 -17.05
CA VAL A 948 -11.45 -8.13 -15.62
C VAL A 948 -10.14 -8.41 -14.89
N GLU A 949 -9.82 -7.63 -13.87
CA GLU A 949 -8.57 -7.75 -13.10
C GLU A 949 -8.85 -7.70 -11.59
N LYS A 950 -8.38 -8.69 -10.81
CA LYS A 950 -8.36 -8.59 -9.34
C LYS A 950 -7.17 -7.72 -8.90
N LEU A 951 -7.42 -6.64 -8.17
CA LEU A 951 -6.37 -5.69 -7.74
C LEU A 951 -5.71 -6.07 -6.41
N GLY A 952 -6.44 -6.74 -5.52
CA GLY A 952 -5.98 -7.12 -4.18
C GLY A 952 -7.07 -6.92 -3.14
N GLY A 953 -7.03 -7.71 -2.06
CA GLY A 953 -8.09 -7.76 -1.07
C GLY A 953 -9.43 -8.16 -1.71
N SER A 954 -10.40 -7.25 -1.64
CA SER A 954 -11.72 -7.42 -2.27
C SER A 954 -11.89 -6.68 -3.59
N ALA A 955 -11.03 -5.72 -3.96
CA ALA A 955 -11.25 -4.90 -5.15
C ALA A 955 -10.93 -5.63 -6.47
N TRP A 956 -11.85 -5.50 -7.42
CA TRP A 956 -11.71 -5.91 -8.81
C TRP A 956 -11.97 -4.74 -9.75
N GLN A 957 -11.04 -4.54 -10.68
CA GLN A 957 -11.12 -3.57 -11.77
C GLN A 957 -11.83 -4.19 -12.98
N PHE A 958 -12.75 -3.43 -13.56
CA PHE A 958 -13.39 -3.71 -14.83
C PHE A 958 -13.05 -2.54 -15.76
N THR A 959 -12.18 -2.81 -16.74
CA THR A 959 -11.72 -1.81 -17.71
C THR A 959 -12.39 -2.08 -19.06
N PRO A 960 -13.11 -1.10 -19.66
CA PRO A 960 -13.72 -1.26 -20.96
C PRO A 960 -12.70 -1.73 -22.02
N GLY A 961 -13.01 -2.84 -22.69
CA GLY A 961 -12.25 -3.36 -23.81
C GLY A 961 -12.74 -2.81 -25.14
N ARG A 962 -12.09 -3.20 -26.24
CA ARG A 962 -12.40 -2.71 -27.60
C ARG A 962 -13.83 -2.99 -28.07
N ALA A 963 -14.55 -3.93 -27.44
CA ALA A 963 -15.93 -4.25 -27.79
C ALA A 963 -16.98 -3.29 -27.19
N LEU A 964 -16.56 -2.38 -26.31
CA LEU A 964 -17.40 -1.32 -25.75
C LEU A 964 -17.02 0.00 -26.42
N GLU A 965 -17.73 0.33 -27.50
CA GLU A 965 -17.53 1.55 -28.29
C GLU A 965 -18.51 2.65 -27.84
N GLY A 966 -18.01 3.87 -27.61
CA GLY A 966 -18.80 5.03 -27.16
C GLY A 966 -18.05 5.87 -26.12
N GLU A 967 -18.29 7.18 -26.08
CA GLU A 967 -17.64 8.10 -25.12
C GLU A 967 -18.05 7.78 -23.66
N GLU A 968 -19.25 7.22 -23.45
CA GLU A 968 -19.73 6.76 -22.17
C GLU A 968 -18.95 5.54 -21.62
N TYR A 969 -18.28 4.78 -22.50
CA TYR A 969 -17.51 3.59 -22.16
C TYR A 969 -16.00 3.85 -21.99
N VAL A 970 -15.59 5.10 -21.76
CA VAL A 970 -14.17 5.43 -21.54
C VAL A 970 -13.70 5.12 -20.11
N ARG A 971 -14.60 5.15 -19.11
CA ARG A 971 -14.24 4.95 -17.70
C ARG A 971 -14.25 3.49 -17.25
N GLY A 972 -13.20 3.11 -16.51
CA GLY A 972 -13.17 1.90 -15.71
C GLY A 972 -14.08 1.99 -14.48
N ILE A 973 -14.46 0.83 -13.93
CA ILE A 973 -15.29 0.70 -12.74
C ILE A 973 -14.71 -0.38 -11.81
N GLN A 974 -14.82 -0.20 -10.50
CA GLN A 974 -14.35 -1.17 -9.50
C GLN A 974 -15.50 -1.78 -8.72
N PHE A 975 -15.45 -3.07 -8.39
CA PHE A 975 -16.41 -3.74 -7.51
C PHE A 975 -15.70 -4.59 -6.46
N HIS A 976 -16.29 -4.70 -5.27
CA HIS A 976 -15.72 -5.43 -4.13
C HIS A 976 -16.29 -6.85 -4.03
N GLU A 977 -15.47 -7.86 -4.31
CA GLU A 977 -15.78 -9.27 -4.13
C GLU A 977 -16.28 -9.54 -2.69
N PRO A 978 -17.48 -10.13 -2.53
CA PRO A 978 -18.01 -10.49 -1.23
C PRO A 978 -17.10 -11.44 -0.46
N HIS A 979 -16.86 -11.12 0.81
CA HIS A 979 -15.88 -11.79 1.66
C HIS A 979 -16.54 -12.35 2.92
N PRO A 980 -16.14 -13.53 3.45
CA PRO A 980 -15.22 -14.50 2.83
C PRO A 980 -15.88 -15.33 1.71
N VAL A 981 -17.22 -15.39 1.66
CA VAL A 981 -17.98 -16.18 0.68
C VAL A 981 -18.19 -15.37 -0.60
N ALA A 982 -17.59 -15.81 -1.71
CA ALA A 982 -17.61 -15.15 -3.02
C ALA A 982 -18.98 -15.24 -3.74
N LYS A 983 -20.03 -14.72 -3.11
CA LYS A 983 -21.40 -14.61 -3.63
C LYS A 983 -21.99 -13.26 -3.30
N ILE A 984 -22.54 -12.58 -4.30
CA ILE A 984 -23.18 -11.27 -4.20
C ILE A 984 -24.59 -11.46 -3.64
N PRO A 985 -24.91 -10.98 -2.42
CA PRO A 985 -26.26 -10.99 -1.89
C PRO A 985 -27.14 -9.97 -2.64
N PHE A 986 -28.45 -10.17 -2.63
CA PHE A 986 -29.41 -9.32 -3.37
C PHE A 986 -29.23 -7.80 -3.15
N ARG A 987 -28.90 -7.36 -1.92
CA ARG A 987 -28.66 -5.93 -1.63
C ARG A 987 -27.45 -5.38 -2.39
N MET A 988 -26.34 -6.13 -2.42
CA MET A 988 -25.16 -5.76 -3.20
C MET A 988 -25.44 -5.83 -4.71
N ALA A 989 -26.23 -6.82 -5.17
CA ALA A 989 -26.62 -6.91 -6.58
C ALA A 989 -27.41 -5.65 -7.04
N ARG A 990 -28.34 -5.15 -6.22
CA ARG A 990 -29.05 -3.88 -6.46
C ARG A 990 -28.10 -2.68 -6.50
N LEU A 991 -27.14 -2.60 -5.57
CA LEU A 991 -26.13 -1.53 -5.58
C LEU A 991 -25.31 -1.56 -6.86
N TYR A 992 -24.88 -2.75 -7.30
CA TYR A 992 -24.10 -2.91 -8.51
C TYR A 992 -24.91 -2.52 -9.75
N GLY A 993 -26.18 -2.92 -9.83
CA GLY A 993 -27.10 -2.49 -10.88
C GLY A 993 -27.26 -0.96 -10.92
N ARG A 994 -27.53 -0.32 -9.77
CA ARG A 994 -27.58 1.16 -9.67
C ARG A 994 -26.26 1.81 -10.11
N ARG A 995 -25.13 1.23 -9.73
CA ARG A 995 -23.81 1.76 -10.08
C ARG A 995 -23.54 1.66 -11.58
N LEU A 996 -23.85 0.53 -12.20
CA LEU A 996 -23.78 0.35 -13.66
C LEU A 996 -24.74 1.32 -14.39
N ALA A 997 -25.93 1.57 -13.83
CA ALA A 997 -26.86 2.56 -14.37
C ALA A 997 -26.31 4.00 -14.31
N ARG A 998 -25.67 4.40 -13.20
CA ARG A 998 -24.96 5.70 -13.10
C ARG A 998 -23.70 5.77 -13.96
N ALA A 999 -23.01 4.65 -14.12
CA ALA A 999 -21.75 4.56 -14.85
C ALA A 999 -21.95 4.63 -16.37
N TYR A 1000 -22.94 3.91 -16.89
CA TYR A 1000 -23.08 3.63 -18.33
C TYR A 1000 -24.52 3.76 -18.85
N GLY A 1001 -25.47 4.27 -18.04
CA GLY A 1001 -26.88 4.35 -18.41
C GLY A 1001 -27.63 3.02 -18.46
N TRP A 1002 -26.99 1.93 -18.00
CA TRP A 1002 -27.46 0.55 -18.17
C TRP A 1002 -28.77 0.23 -17.45
N CYS A 1003 -29.59 -0.60 -18.09
CA CYS A 1003 -30.81 -1.17 -17.50
C CYS A 1003 -31.11 -2.55 -18.09
N ALA A 1004 -32.07 -3.28 -17.49
CA ALA A 1004 -32.44 -4.64 -17.90
C ALA A 1004 -32.75 -4.78 -19.40
N ASP A 1005 -33.43 -3.78 -19.97
CA ASP A 1005 -33.90 -3.78 -21.37
C ASP A 1005 -32.77 -3.74 -22.41
N MET A 1006 -31.52 -3.47 -21.98
CA MET A 1006 -30.33 -3.41 -22.83
C MET A 1006 -29.65 -4.78 -23.01
N PHE A 1007 -30.04 -5.81 -22.26
CA PHE A 1007 -29.44 -7.14 -22.35
C PHE A 1007 -30.44 -8.12 -22.96
N GLN A 1008 -30.04 -8.80 -24.02
CA GLN A 1008 -30.90 -9.74 -24.74
C GLN A 1008 -30.13 -11.03 -25.04
N LEU A 1009 -30.82 -12.17 -25.02
CA LEU A 1009 -30.20 -13.46 -25.34
C LEU A 1009 -29.68 -13.44 -26.78
N LYS A 1010 -28.45 -13.94 -26.99
CA LYS A 1010 -27.95 -14.30 -28.33
C LYS A 1010 -28.96 -15.24 -28.99
N ALA A 1011 -29.31 -14.95 -30.24
CA ALA A 1011 -29.97 -15.94 -31.09
C ALA A 1011 -29.02 -17.15 -31.27
N GLU A 1012 -29.57 -18.35 -31.13
CA GLU A 1012 -28.87 -19.63 -31.34
C GLU A 1012 -28.68 -19.92 -32.84
#